data_AF-D0J9W2-F1
#
_entry.id   AF-D0J9W2-F1
#
_cell.length_a   1.000
_cell.length_b   1.000
_cell.length_c   1.000
_cell.angle_alpha   90.00
_cell.angle_beta   90.00
_cell.angle_gamma   90.00
#
_symmetry.space_group_name_H-M   'P 1'
#
loop_
_entity.id
_entity.type
_entity.pdbx_description
1 polymer ?
#
loop_
_entity_poly.entity_id
_entity_poly.type
_entity_poly.pdbx_seq_one_letter_code
_entity_poly.pdbx_strand_id
1 'polypeptide(L)'
;MPDTLKEIISLEDCFPIVIETGKIARQADGAAIVRAKNTILLATVVVSKEIKNEINFLPLTVDYREKYSASGKIPGGFIKREGRPSDEEILTMRLVDRVLRPTFSESFRNEIQIMISLLSYDKTVLPDELAGLAASTALSVAGIPFNGPISEIRIIRVNGKFIINPSLDQLEKADIDLIVGASEHSIIMIEGEMKEITEKEFLKAINIAHNAIKPQIEAQKKLVKKIQKNRFFDFKENNRENPSLEKEFLEKELFSFSYEKIYGMYKDLLDKKTRSIQEKTILNNFKKKLSIEEREKNEIFIDQYYEEIKKRVVRHMILEEGIRLDGRKSQQIRPIWSIVDYLPEVHGSALFSRGETQSLTTVTLGSSLDANKIDNVIMENQEKFYLHYNFPPFSTGEIRPIRGVSRREIGHGNLAQRALKNVIPDNNPYTIRVVSDILESNGSSSMATVCAASLALMDAGIAIENPVSGISMGLFTDKEKKVILSDIMGEEDGFGELDFKITGTKNGITACQMDVKKIQGLTNDLLSQILMQALEGRLFILKKMLETLPKYRNKQKPNAPKIYTFNIPKDFIGAVIGPGGKVIQEIQSCTDTSILIEEKGDMGAIEIIGKDYQKMKQAINRIKEITFVPEIGKIYKAKVKSIKDFGAFVEISKGVEGLLHISEIGWKRLNNIEEELNIGDIIEVKFMGIDEKNKKMKLSRKVLFPRPKN
;
A
#
# COMPACT_ATOMS: atom_id res chain seq x y z
N MET A 1 35.42 13.50 26.62
CA MET A 1 34.40 13.26 25.57
C MET A 1 33.51 14.48 25.47
N PRO A 2 32.94 14.82 24.30
CA PRO A 2 32.02 15.95 24.20
C PRO A 2 30.77 15.75 25.09
N ASP A 3 30.26 16.84 25.66
CA ASP A 3 29.05 16.83 26.48
C ASP A 3 27.85 16.35 25.64
N THR A 4 27.15 15.35 26.16
CA THR A 4 25.97 14.77 25.50
C THR A 4 24.74 15.15 26.29
N LEU A 5 23.82 15.86 25.66
CA LEU A 5 22.51 16.16 26.23
C LEU A 5 21.54 15.04 25.86
N LYS A 6 20.73 14.60 26.81
CA LYS A 6 19.74 13.54 26.61
C LYS A 6 18.44 13.81 27.34
N GLU A 7 17.36 13.28 26.78
CA GLU A 7 16.04 13.15 27.40
C GLU A 7 15.51 11.73 27.17
N ILE A 8 14.67 11.27 28.11
CA ILE A 8 14.04 9.96 28.05
C ILE A 8 12.53 10.17 27.98
N ILE A 9 11.90 9.51 27.01
CA ILE A 9 10.46 9.46 26.84
C ILE A 9 9.99 8.09 27.32
N SER A 10 9.01 8.09 28.22
CA SER A 10 8.32 6.90 28.66
C SER A 10 6.86 6.98 28.23
N LEU A 11 6.40 5.99 27.48
CA LEU A 11 5.00 5.82 27.09
C LEU A 11 4.48 4.54 27.74
N GLU A 12 3.18 4.49 28.04
CA GLU A 12 2.54 3.28 28.56
C GLU A 12 2.70 2.13 27.54
N ASP A 13 3.05 0.94 28.03
CA ASP A 13 3.25 -0.29 27.26
C ASP A 13 4.30 -0.23 26.12
N CYS A 14 5.15 0.81 26.09
CA CYS A 14 6.22 0.97 25.11
C CYS A 14 7.61 0.91 25.76
N PHE A 15 8.62 0.62 24.95
CA PHE A 15 10.02 0.77 25.38
C PHE A 15 10.40 2.24 25.53
N PRO A 16 11.27 2.58 26.50
CA PRO A 16 11.72 3.95 26.66
C PRO A 16 12.49 4.41 25.42
N ILE A 17 12.13 5.59 24.91
CA ILE A 17 12.78 6.22 23.77
C ILE A 17 13.76 7.27 24.32
N VAL A 18 15.00 7.23 23.86
CA VAL A 18 16.04 8.19 24.25
C VAL A 18 16.32 9.10 23.07
N ILE A 19 16.27 10.40 23.29
CA ILE A 19 16.74 11.41 22.34
C ILE A 19 18.03 12.04 22.87
N GLU A 20 19.08 12.09 22.05
CA GLU A 20 20.38 12.62 22.43
C GLU A 20 21.00 13.54 21.36
N THR A 21 21.77 14.54 21.79
CA THR A 21 22.48 15.47 20.90
C THR A 21 23.84 15.89 21.47
N GLY A 22 24.69 16.51 20.65
CA GLY A 22 25.99 17.08 21.02
C GLY A 22 27.20 16.18 20.76
N LYS A 23 27.00 14.87 20.58
CA LYS A 23 28.09 13.89 20.38
C LYS A 23 28.46 13.64 18.92
N ILE A 24 27.47 13.46 18.05
CA ILE A 24 27.63 13.01 16.65
C ILE A 24 27.21 14.13 15.68
N ALA A 25 27.84 14.18 14.50
CA ALA A 25 27.50 15.09 13.40
C ALA A 25 27.47 16.59 13.77
N ARG A 26 28.41 17.03 14.62
CA ARG A 26 28.48 18.40 15.18
C ARG A 26 28.70 19.54 14.17
N GLN A 27 28.91 19.22 12.90
CA GLN A 27 29.02 20.22 11.83
C GLN A 27 27.67 20.53 11.17
N ALA A 28 26.67 19.67 11.33
CA ALA A 28 25.30 19.97 10.93
C ALA A 28 24.74 21.07 11.83
N ASP A 29 23.82 21.88 11.30
CA ASP A 29 23.14 22.92 12.10
C ASP A 29 22.35 22.28 13.25
N GLY A 30 21.77 21.10 13.01
CA GLY A 30 21.19 20.26 14.06
C GLY A 30 21.46 18.79 13.83
N ALA A 31 21.70 18.06 14.92
CA ALA A 31 21.85 16.61 14.89
C ALA A 31 21.20 15.98 16.12
N ALA A 32 20.47 14.89 15.92
CA ALA A 32 19.82 14.12 16.97
C ALA A 32 19.99 12.63 16.71
N ILE A 33 20.28 11.88 17.78
CA ILE A 33 20.16 10.43 17.79
C ILE A 33 18.89 10.07 18.54
N VAL A 34 18.08 9.21 17.94
CA VAL A 34 16.90 8.61 18.59
C VAL A 34 17.17 7.13 18.76
N ARG A 35 16.96 6.63 19.98
CA ARG A 35 17.19 5.23 20.33
C ARG A 35 15.98 4.66 21.04
N ALA A 36 15.52 3.50 20.58
CA ALA A 36 14.59 2.65 21.29
C ALA A 36 15.14 1.21 21.21
N LYS A 37 15.44 0.62 22.37
CA LYS A 37 16.28 -0.59 22.47
C LYS A 37 17.58 -0.44 21.64
N ASN A 38 17.82 -1.38 20.72
CA ASN A 38 18.97 -1.39 19.82
C ASN A 38 18.65 -0.76 18.45
N THR A 39 17.42 -0.27 18.22
CA THR A 39 17.11 0.55 17.04
C THR A 39 17.63 1.96 17.27
N ILE A 40 18.50 2.44 16.38
CA ILE A 40 19.18 3.75 16.46
C ILE A 40 19.04 4.47 15.13
N LEU A 41 18.44 5.65 15.17
CA LEU A 41 18.39 6.59 14.05
C LEU A 41 19.30 7.79 14.33
N LEU A 42 20.00 8.25 13.29
CA LEU A 42 20.66 9.54 13.25
C LEU A 42 19.90 10.47 12.31
N ALA A 43 19.37 11.57 12.82
CA ALA A 43 18.84 12.65 12.02
C ALA A 43 19.80 13.85 12.06
N THR A 44 20.08 14.43 10.89
CA THR A 44 20.87 15.65 10.73
C THR A 44 20.12 16.64 9.87
N VAL A 45 20.23 17.92 10.22
CA VAL A 45 19.65 19.02 9.47
C VAL A 45 20.74 20.00 9.09
N VAL A 46 20.72 20.41 7.82
CA VAL A 46 21.54 21.51 7.31
C VAL A 46 20.63 22.52 6.62
N VAL A 47 20.87 23.81 6.85
CA VAL A 47 20.13 24.92 6.27
C VAL A 47 21.07 25.85 5.51
N SER A 48 20.63 26.31 4.33
CA SER A 48 21.39 27.30 3.58
C SER A 48 21.46 28.64 4.33
N LYS A 49 22.66 29.25 4.38
CA LYS A 49 22.86 30.59 4.97
C LYS A 49 22.24 31.71 4.13
N GLU A 50 22.21 31.49 2.82
CA GLU A 50 21.65 32.43 1.85
C GLU A 50 20.40 31.81 1.23
N ILE A 51 19.44 32.67 0.91
CA ILE A 51 18.29 32.30 0.10
C ILE A 51 18.78 32.30 -1.35
N LYS A 52 18.68 31.17 -2.04
CA LYS A 52 18.85 31.16 -3.48
C LYS A 52 17.76 32.05 -4.08
N ASN A 53 18.15 33.12 -4.76
CA ASN A 53 17.21 33.96 -5.50
C ASN A 53 16.36 33.06 -6.40
N GLU A 54 15.07 33.39 -6.55
CA GLU A 54 14.13 32.77 -7.53
C GLU A 54 13.36 31.50 -7.11
N ILE A 55 13.28 31.13 -5.82
CA ILE A 55 12.52 29.93 -5.39
C ILE A 55 11.11 30.26 -4.85
N ASN A 56 10.08 29.79 -5.56
CA ASN A 56 8.65 30.03 -5.24
C ASN A 56 7.99 29.01 -4.29
N PHE A 57 8.74 28.02 -3.81
CA PHE A 57 8.24 26.98 -2.90
C PHE A 57 9.17 26.84 -1.69
N LEU A 58 8.78 26.05 -0.68
CA LEU A 58 9.68 25.65 0.41
C LEU A 58 10.63 24.54 -0.09
N PRO A 59 11.93 24.81 -0.29
CA PRO A 59 12.93 23.79 -0.65
C PRO A 59 13.29 22.90 0.54
N LEU A 60 12.32 22.11 1.01
CA LEU A 60 12.51 21.07 2.02
C LEU A 60 12.75 19.72 1.34
N THR A 61 13.89 19.11 1.65
CA THR A 61 14.25 17.76 1.23
C THR A 61 14.42 16.86 2.45
N VAL A 62 13.65 15.78 2.50
CA VAL A 62 13.83 14.68 3.46
C VAL A 62 14.40 13.47 2.75
N ASP A 63 15.48 12.90 3.28
CA ASP A 63 16.10 11.66 2.81
C ASP A 63 16.28 10.69 3.99
N TYR A 64 15.56 9.57 3.96
CA TYR A 64 15.64 8.50 4.94
C TYR A 64 16.35 7.30 4.31
N ARG A 65 17.35 6.74 5.00
CA ARG A 65 18.18 5.65 4.48
C ARG A 65 18.36 4.52 5.46
N GLU A 66 18.15 3.30 4.98
CA GLU A 66 18.42 2.06 5.68
C GLU A 66 19.75 1.48 5.22
N LYS A 67 20.72 1.44 6.12
CA LYS A 67 22.01 0.82 5.83
C LYS A 67 21.93 -0.66 6.15
N TYR A 68 22.33 -1.55 5.24
CA TYR A 68 22.30 -3.00 5.51
C TYR A 68 23.23 -3.37 6.67
N SER A 69 24.26 -2.56 6.92
CA SER A 69 25.11 -2.67 8.11
C SER A 69 24.35 -2.54 9.42
N ALA A 70 23.20 -1.85 9.45
CA ALA A 70 22.37 -1.68 10.65
C ALA A 70 21.82 -3.00 11.17
N SER A 71 21.63 -4.00 10.30
CA SER A 71 21.28 -5.37 10.66
C SER A 71 22.43 -6.36 10.47
N GLY A 72 23.66 -5.88 10.25
CA GLY A 72 24.83 -6.71 9.96
C GLY A 72 24.76 -7.51 8.65
N LYS A 73 23.97 -7.04 7.66
CA LYS A 73 23.80 -7.70 6.36
C LYS A 73 24.66 -7.05 5.27
N ILE A 74 24.95 -7.81 4.22
CA ILE A 74 25.51 -7.30 2.96
C ILE A 74 24.36 -7.22 1.94
N PRO A 75 24.22 -6.13 1.17
CA PRO A 75 23.16 -6.01 0.16
C PRO A 75 23.10 -7.19 -0.82
N GLY A 76 21.90 -7.66 -1.15
CA GLY A 76 21.69 -8.80 -2.06
C GLY A 76 22.14 -8.54 -3.50
N GLY A 77 22.05 -7.29 -3.97
CA GLY A 77 22.34 -6.91 -5.36
C GLY A 77 23.79 -7.16 -5.83
N PHE A 78 24.01 -7.11 -7.15
CA PHE A 78 25.32 -7.38 -7.77
C PHE A 78 26.44 -6.45 -7.28
N ILE A 79 26.13 -5.17 -7.07
CA ILE A 79 27.11 -4.11 -6.72
C ILE A 79 27.49 -4.16 -5.21
N LYS A 80 26.79 -4.96 -4.39
CA LYS A 80 27.02 -5.11 -2.93
C LYS A 80 27.10 -3.79 -2.16
N ARG A 81 26.32 -2.79 -2.60
CA ARG A 81 26.22 -1.44 -2.03
C ARG A 81 24.77 -0.96 -2.13
N GLU A 82 24.34 -0.16 -1.16
CA GLU A 82 23.05 0.54 -1.21
C GLU A 82 22.95 1.41 -2.47
N GLY A 83 21.84 1.26 -3.20
CA GLY A 83 21.62 1.90 -4.49
C GLY A 83 20.51 2.95 -4.45
N ARG A 84 19.58 2.87 -5.42
CA ARG A 84 18.36 3.68 -5.40
C ARG A 84 17.57 3.38 -4.12
N PRO A 85 16.87 4.38 -3.55
CA PRO A 85 16.04 4.11 -2.38
C PRO A 85 14.94 3.09 -2.67
N SER A 86 14.60 2.28 -1.68
CA SER A 86 13.49 1.34 -1.72
C SER A 86 12.14 2.08 -1.62
N ASP A 87 11.05 1.39 -1.94
CA ASP A 87 9.70 1.96 -1.80
C ASP A 87 9.40 2.31 -0.33
N GLU A 88 9.83 1.47 0.62
CA GLU A 88 9.69 1.72 2.06
C GLU A 88 10.46 2.98 2.49
N GLU A 89 11.72 3.15 2.04
CA GLU A 89 12.49 4.35 2.32
C GLU A 89 11.81 5.61 1.76
N ILE A 90 11.27 5.53 0.54
CA ILE A 90 10.54 6.64 -0.09
C ILE A 90 9.24 6.96 0.65
N LEU A 91 8.52 5.94 1.12
CA LEU A 91 7.30 6.12 1.91
C LEU A 91 7.60 6.80 3.23
N THR A 92 8.65 6.37 3.95
CA THR A 92 9.11 7.01 5.20
C THR A 92 9.56 8.46 4.96
N MET A 93 10.29 8.75 3.88
CA MET A 93 10.64 10.13 3.50
C MET A 93 9.39 11.00 3.32
N ARG A 94 8.36 10.48 2.64
CA ARG A 94 7.10 11.20 2.41
C ARG A 94 6.33 11.40 3.70
N LEU A 95 6.31 10.41 4.57
CA LEU A 95 5.63 10.46 5.85
C LEU A 95 6.16 11.63 6.68
N VAL A 96 7.48 11.70 6.84
CA VAL A 96 8.14 12.78 7.58
C VAL A 96 7.97 14.14 6.88
N ASP A 97 8.12 14.21 5.55
CA ASP A 97 7.94 15.45 4.78
C ASP A 97 6.52 16.04 4.95
N ARG A 98 5.49 15.18 4.88
CA ARG A 98 4.08 15.59 5.00
C ARG A 98 3.74 16.16 6.38
N VAL A 99 4.36 15.65 7.44
CA VAL A 99 4.18 16.18 8.80
C VAL A 99 4.92 17.50 8.99
N LEU A 100 6.14 17.62 8.46
CA LEU A 100 6.99 18.79 8.68
C LEU A 100 6.66 19.98 7.79
N ARG A 101 6.38 19.76 6.51
CA ARG A 101 6.15 20.83 5.52
C ARG A 101 5.12 21.90 5.95
N PRO A 102 3.92 21.55 6.50
CA PRO A 102 2.94 22.56 6.93
C PRO A 102 3.35 23.31 8.21
N THR A 103 4.44 22.92 8.87
CA THR A 103 4.92 23.58 10.09
C THR A 103 5.79 24.80 9.82
N PHE A 104 6.34 24.92 8.61
CA PHE A 104 7.12 26.08 8.22
C PHE A 104 6.22 27.24 7.81
N SER A 105 6.68 28.48 8.03
CA SER A 105 5.96 29.65 7.52
C SER A 105 6.03 29.69 6.00
N GLU A 106 4.99 30.24 5.35
CA GLU A 106 4.99 30.46 3.89
C GLU A 106 6.12 31.42 3.43
N SER A 107 6.65 32.21 4.37
CA SER A 107 7.79 33.10 4.16
C SER A 107 9.16 32.40 4.26
N PHE A 108 9.22 31.15 4.74
CA PHE A 108 10.50 30.46 4.90
C PHE A 108 11.03 29.96 3.54
N ARG A 109 12.18 30.47 3.09
CA ARG A 109 12.73 30.21 1.76
C ARG A 109 14.12 29.57 1.74
N ASN A 110 14.75 29.41 2.91
CA ASN A 110 16.05 28.74 2.98
C ASN A 110 15.93 27.25 2.61
N GLU A 111 16.93 26.73 1.92
CA GLU A 111 17.03 25.31 1.59
C GLU A 111 17.30 24.51 2.85
N ILE A 112 16.44 23.52 3.11
CA ILE A 112 16.54 22.62 4.27
C ILE A 112 16.77 21.21 3.75
N GLN A 113 17.86 20.59 4.19
CA GLN A 113 18.13 19.18 3.97
C GLN A 113 18.08 18.43 5.30
N ILE A 114 17.16 17.46 5.38
CA ILE A 114 17.03 16.55 6.51
C ILE A 114 17.49 15.17 6.04
N MET A 115 18.54 14.64 6.66
CA MET A 115 19.01 13.28 6.41
C MET A 115 18.78 12.43 7.65
N ILE A 116 18.10 11.29 7.48
CA ILE A 116 17.80 10.32 8.53
C ILE A 116 18.43 9.00 8.13
N SER A 117 19.27 8.42 8.98
CA SER A 117 19.95 7.16 8.74
C SER A 117 19.64 6.15 9.83
N LEU A 118 19.19 4.95 9.45
CA LEU A 118 19.14 3.79 10.33
C LEU A 118 20.56 3.27 10.53
N LEU A 119 21.06 3.38 11.76
CA LEU A 119 22.42 2.98 12.13
C LEU A 119 22.47 1.58 12.75
N SER A 120 21.43 1.20 13.48
CA SER A 120 21.30 -0.10 14.14
C SER A 120 19.82 -0.45 14.18
N TYR A 121 19.48 -1.73 14.01
CA TYR A 121 18.10 -2.20 13.92
C TYR A 121 17.82 -3.34 14.91
N ASP A 122 16.79 -3.17 15.74
CA ASP A 122 16.19 -4.18 16.59
C ASP A 122 14.85 -4.62 16.00
N LYS A 123 14.66 -5.93 15.78
CA LYS A 123 13.44 -6.47 15.15
C LYS A 123 12.14 -6.16 15.90
N THR A 124 12.24 -5.74 17.17
CA THR A 124 11.06 -5.42 17.99
C THR A 124 10.63 -3.97 17.93
N VAL A 125 11.36 -3.12 17.20
CA VAL A 125 11.08 -1.68 17.09
C VAL A 125 11.16 -1.26 15.63
N LEU A 126 10.03 -0.83 15.08
CA LEU A 126 9.97 -0.32 13.72
C LEU A 126 10.66 1.05 13.64
N PRO A 127 11.53 1.31 12.66
CA PRO A 127 12.27 2.56 12.60
C PRO A 127 11.48 3.71 11.96
N ASP A 128 10.45 3.41 11.17
CA ASP A 128 9.62 4.42 10.51
C ASP A 128 8.75 5.19 11.51
N GLU A 129 8.40 4.63 12.67
CA GLU A 129 7.67 5.33 13.75
C GLU A 129 8.54 6.30 14.56
N LEU A 130 9.87 6.28 14.35
CA LEU A 130 10.83 7.13 15.05
C LEU A 130 11.43 8.22 14.15
N ALA A 131 11.18 8.16 12.84
CA ALA A 131 11.88 8.99 11.85
C ALA A 131 11.51 10.47 11.97
N GLY A 132 10.22 10.78 12.09
CA GLY A 132 9.65 12.10 12.31
C GLY A 132 10.04 12.68 13.67
N LEU A 133 10.07 11.85 14.73
CA LEU A 133 10.63 12.25 16.03
C LEU A 133 12.11 12.67 15.88
N ALA A 134 12.91 11.89 15.17
CA ALA A 134 14.33 12.19 14.95
C ALA A 134 14.51 13.49 14.15
N ALA A 135 13.78 13.63 13.04
CA ALA A 135 13.82 14.82 12.19
C ALA A 135 13.39 16.08 12.95
N SER A 136 12.27 16.02 13.67
CA SER A 136 11.77 17.15 14.48
C SER A 136 12.74 17.52 15.59
N THR A 137 13.36 16.53 16.23
CA THR A 137 14.37 16.78 17.27
C THR A 137 15.58 17.48 16.67
N ALA A 138 16.09 17.02 15.53
CA ALA A 138 17.24 17.64 14.87
C ALA A 138 16.93 19.08 14.39
N LEU A 139 15.73 19.33 13.85
CA LEU A 139 15.26 20.68 13.49
C LEU A 139 15.20 21.60 14.72
N SER A 140 14.66 21.10 15.82
CA SER A 140 14.53 21.86 17.07
C SER A 140 15.91 22.17 17.69
N VAL A 141 16.84 21.22 17.62
CA VAL A 141 18.24 21.38 18.07
C VAL A 141 18.95 22.45 17.24
N ALA A 142 18.69 22.53 15.93
CA ALA A 142 19.23 23.55 15.05
C ALA A 142 18.70 24.96 15.37
N GLY A 143 17.59 25.08 16.11
CA GLY A 143 16.95 26.37 16.38
C GLY A 143 16.30 26.99 15.14
N ILE A 144 15.94 26.19 14.15
CA ILE A 144 15.24 26.65 12.95
C ILE A 144 13.82 27.09 13.34
N PRO A 145 13.31 28.22 12.84
CA PRO A 145 11.95 28.66 13.16
C PRO A 145 10.92 27.81 12.40
N PHE A 146 10.24 26.91 13.10
CA PHE A 146 9.08 26.17 12.61
C PHE A 146 8.03 26.05 13.72
N ASN A 147 6.76 25.90 13.35
CA ASN A 147 5.62 25.79 14.27
C ASN A 147 5.48 24.35 14.83
N GLY A 148 6.58 23.77 15.31
CA GLY A 148 6.61 22.49 16.01
C GLY A 148 7.05 22.63 17.47
N PRO A 149 7.63 21.59 18.12
CA PRO A 149 8.02 20.31 17.54
C PRO A 149 6.83 19.43 17.12
N ILE A 150 7.11 18.44 16.26
CA ILE A 150 6.16 17.38 15.89
C ILE A 150 6.70 16.02 16.32
N SER A 151 5.84 15.01 16.27
CA SER A 151 6.24 13.61 16.41
C SER A 151 5.20 12.73 15.71
N GLU A 152 5.55 11.47 15.52
CA GLU A 152 4.68 10.46 14.95
C GLU A 152 4.64 9.22 15.83
N ILE A 153 3.55 8.49 15.73
CA ILE A 153 3.32 7.22 16.41
C ILE A 153 2.61 6.28 15.45
N ARG A 154 2.99 5.00 15.50
CA ARG A 154 2.21 3.92 14.88
C ARG A 154 1.26 3.35 15.92
N ILE A 155 -0.02 3.26 15.60
CA ILE A 155 -1.04 2.62 16.43
C ILE A 155 -1.66 1.47 15.66
N ILE A 156 -1.68 0.30 16.29
CA ILE A 156 -2.38 -0.87 15.77
C ILE A 156 -3.46 -1.34 16.71
N ARG A 157 -4.31 -2.25 16.24
CA ARG A 157 -5.24 -2.99 17.09
C ARG A 157 -5.10 -4.50 16.87
N VAL A 158 -4.96 -5.22 17.98
CA VAL A 158 -4.87 -6.69 18.01
C VAL A 158 -5.86 -7.20 19.05
N ASN A 159 -6.76 -8.11 18.66
CA ASN A 159 -7.77 -8.70 19.55
C ASN A 159 -8.56 -7.63 20.35
N GLY A 160 -8.92 -6.52 19.69
CA GLY A 160 -9.68 -5.41 20.29
C GLY A 160 -8.88 -4.45 21.18
N LYS A 161 -7.57 -4.69 21.40
CA LYS A 161 -6.69 -3.81 22.19
C LYS A 161 -5.81 -2.96 21.30
N PHE A 162 -5.73 -1.67 21.59
CA PHE A 162 -4.83 -0.74 20.90
C PHE A 162 -3.41 -0.88 21.46
N ILE A 163 -2.43 -0.91 20.56
CA ILE A 163 -1.00 -0.99 20.89
C ILE A 163 -0.30 0.16 20.17
N ILE A 164 0.51 0.91 20.91
CA ILE A 164 1.34 2.00 20.41
C ILE A 164 2.73 1.43 20.11
N ASN A 165 3.30 1.83 18.98
CA ASN A 165 4.64 1.47 18.53
C ASN A 165 4.91 -0.05 18.60
N PRO A 166 4.16 -0.84 17.80
CA PRO A 166 4.18 -2.30 17.88
C PRO A 166 5.43 -2.92 17.25
N SER A 167 5.69 -4.19 17.56
CA SER A 167 6.65 -5.00 16.82
C SER A 167 6.09 -5.51 15.49
N LEU A 168 6.97 -5.98 14.59
CA LEU A 168 6.59 -6.64 13.34
C LEU A 168 5.60 -7.80 13.56
N ASP A 169 5.86 -8.68 14.53
CA ASP A 169 4.99 -9.83 14.85
C ASP A 169 3.57 -9.43 15.32
N GLN A 170 3.45 -8.24 15.92
CA GLN A 170 2.16 -7.70 16.34
C GLN A 170 1.43 -7.05 15.15
N LEU A 171 2.17 -6.38 14.26
CA LEU A 171 1.66 -5.74 13.06
C LEU A 171 0.97 -6.75 12.13
N GLU A 172 1.54 -7.95 11.93
CA GLU A 172 0.95 -9.00 11.09
C GLU A 172 -0.45 -9.45 11.57
N LYS A 173 -0.71 -9.35 12.88
CA LYS A 173 -1.97 -9.77 13.50
C LYS A 173 -2.99 -8.64 13.60
N ALA A 174 -2.63 -7.44 13.14
CA ALA A 174 -3.46 -6.26 13.33
C ALA A 174 -4.67 -6.24 12.38
N ASP A 175 -5.75 -5.61 12.84
CA ASP A 175 -6.91 -5.24 12.01
C ASP A 175 -6.97 -3.72 11.74
N ILE A 176 -6.21 -2.94 12.49
CA ILE A 176 -5.94 -1.50 12.28
C ILE A 176 -4.44 -1.31 12.27
N ASP A 177 -3.93 -0.57 11.29
CA ASP A 177 -2.57 -0.08 11.25
C ASP A 177 -2.53 1.37 10.76
N LEU A 178 -2.24 2.30 11.66
CA LEU A 178 -2.20 3.74 11.37
C LEU A 178 -0.89 4.34 11.86
N ILE A 179 -0.25 5.14 11.03
CA ILE A 179 0.72 6.13 11.49
C ILE A 179 0.04 7.49 11.56
N VAL A 180 0.18 8.15 12.71
CA VAL A 180 -0.36 9.47 12.98
C VAL A 180 0.80 10.40 13.29
N GLY A 181 0.92 11.48 12.52
CA GLY A 181 1.86 12.58 12.77
C GLY A 181 1.13 13.82 13.25
N ALA A 182 1.60 14.41 14.35
CA ALA A 182 0.90 15.51 14.99
C ALA A 182 1.86 16.50 15.69
N SER A 183 1.36 17.71 15.89
CA SER A 183 1.88 18.66 16.87
C SER A 183 1.19 18.43 18.23
N GLU A 184 1.56 19.25 19.23
CA GLU A 184 0.95 19.22 20.55
C GLU A 184 -0.57 19.44 20.51
N HIS A 185 -1.04 20.27 19.58
CA HIS A 185 -2.42 20.74 19.53
C HIS A 185 -3.22 20.16 18.37
N SER A 186 -2.57 19.77 17.27
CA SER A 186 -3.25 19.41 16.04
C SER A 186 -2.67 18.16 15.40
N ILE A 187 -3.56 17.32 14.87
CA ILE A 187 -3.19 16.22 13.99
C ILE A 187 -2.88 16.80 12.61
N ILE A 188 -1.72 16.45 12.06
CA ILE A 188 -1.23 17.01 10.81
C ILE A 188 -1.37 15.99 9.68
N MET A 189 -1.04 14.74 9.96
CA MET A 189 -0.95 13.70 8.96
C MET A 189 -1.45 12.37 9.53
N ILE A 190 -2.21 11.64 8.71
CA ILE A 190 -2.56 10.25 9.00
C ILE A 190 -2.28 9.44 7.74
N GLU A 191 -1.75 8.24 7.92
CA GLU A 191 -1.63 7.26 6.85
C GLU A 191 -1.82 5.86 7.41
N GLY A 192 -2.61 5.02 6.75
CA GLY A 192 -2.73 3.64 7.21
C GLY A 192 -3.77 2.80 6.49
N GLU A 193 -3.93 1.59 7.00
CA GLU A 193 -4.72 0.50 6.45
C GLU A 193 -5.49 -0.24 7.54
N MET A 194 -6.61 -0.85 7.14
CA MET A 194 -7.55 -1.47 8.07
C MET A 194 -8.27 -2.65 7.40
N LYS A 195 -8.82 -3.54 8.23
CA LYS A 195 -9.67 -4.67 7.82
C LYS A 195 -11.15 -4.33 8.06
N GLU A 196 -11.69 -3.44 7.22
CA GLU A 196 -13.10 -3.00 7.24
C GLU A 196 -13.60 -2.51 8.62
N ILE A 197 -12.98 -1.46 9.16
CA ILE A 197 -13.38 -0.89 10.47
C ILE A 197 -14.41 0.24 10.35
N THR A 198 -15.08 0.55 11.45
CA THR A 198 -16.01 1.69 11.52
C THR A 198 -15.31 3.03 11.71
N GLU A 199 -15.98 4.12 11.30
CA GLU A 199 -15.51 5.50 11.50
C GLU A 199 -15.30 5.84 12.99
N LYS A 200 -16.08 5.24 13.89
CA LYS A 200 -15.94 5.43 15.35
C LYS A 200 -14.65 4.81 15.89
N GLU A 201 -14.31 3.61 15.43
CA GLU A 201 -13.07 2.93 15.82
C GLU A 201 -11.86 3.68 15.29
N PHE A 202 -11.95 4.21 14.06
CA PHE A 202 -10.94 5.07 13.46
C PHE A 202 -10.68 6.32 14.32
N LEU A 203 -11.73 7.05 14.70
CA LEU A 203 -11.60 8.23 15.58
C LEU A 203 -10.98 7.88 16.94
N LYS A 204 -11.35 6.74 17.52
CA LYS A 204 -10.79 6.29 18.80
C LYS A 204 -9.29 6.05 18.68
N ALA A 205 -8.83 5.37 17.63
CA ALA A 205 -7.42 5.10 17.39
C ALA A 205 -6.60 6.40 17.28
N ILE A 206 -7.10 7.36 16.51
CA ILE A 206 -6.44 8.64 16.27
C ILE A 206 -6.28 9.46 17.56
N ASN A 207 -7.31 9.49 18.41
CA ASN A 207 -7.25 10.20 19.69
C ASN A 207 -6.23 9.60 20.65
N ILE A 208 -6.13 8.26 20.69
CA ILE A 208 -5.12 7.56 21.49
C ILE A 208 -3.71 7.92 20.99
N ALA A 209 -3.50 7.86 19.68
CA ALA A 209 -2.21 8.21 19.07
C ALA A 209 -1.80 9.67 19.36
N HIS A 210 -2.73 10.63 19.19
CA HIS A 210 -2.43 12.05 19.45
C HIS A 210 -2.04 12.30 20.90
N ASN A 211 -2.69 11.64 21.86
CA ASN A 211 -2.33 11.76 23.27
C ASN A 211 -0.94 11.18 23.57
N ALA A 212 -0.57 10.08 22.92
CA ALA A 212 0.74 9.45 23.08
C ALA A 212 1.89 10.24 22.43
N ILE A 213 1.61 11.12 21.47
CA ILE A 213 2.60 12.02 20.83
C ILE A 213 3.03 13.15 21.78
N LYS A 214 2.14 13.64 22.65
CA LYS A 214 2.40 14.79 23.53
C LYS A 214 3.65 14.61 24.43
N PRO A 215 3.86 13.46 25.11
CA PRO A 215 5.10 13.22 25.86
C PRO A 215 6.38 13.29 25.01
N GLN A 216 6.33 12.85 23.75
CA GLN A 216 7.49 12.94 22.84
C GLN A 216 7.83 14.39 22.51
N ILE A 217 6.82 15.24 22.28
CA ILE A 217 6.99 16.68 22.03
C ILE A 217 7.55 17.39 23.27
N GLU A 218 7.03 17.06 24.46
CA GLU A 218 7.54 17.64 25.71
C GLU A 218 9.00 17.29 25.97
N ALA A 219 9.44 16.07 25.65
CA ALA A 219 10.85 15.71 25.74
C ALA A 219 11.73 16.52 24.77
N GLN A 220 11.28 16.74 23.53
CA GLN A 220 12.00 17.59 22.58
C GLN A 220 12.17 19.01 23.13
N LYS A 221 11.11 19.62 23.66
CA LYS A 221 11.17 20.96 24.28
C LYS A 221 12.14 21.00 25.47
N LYS A 222 12.12 19.97 26.34
CA LYS A 222 13.06 19.86 27.48
C LYS A 222 14.50 19.74 27.02
N LEU A 223 14.77 18.97 25.96
CA LEU A 223 16.10 18.83 25.38
C LEU A 223 16.62 20.18 24.85
N VAL A 224 15.79 20.89 24.08
CA VAL A 224 16.16 22.19 23.49
C VAL A 224 16.44 23.25 24.56
N LYS A 225 15.69 23.25 25.67
CA LYS A 225 15.94 24.16 26.81
C LYS A 225 17.33 23.99 27.44
N LYS A 226 17.96 22.82 27.29
CA LYS A 226 19.32 22.54 27.80
C LYS A 226 20.42 23.03 26.86
N ILE A 227 20.09 23.46 25.64
CA ILE A 227 21.06 23.91 24.63
C ILE A 227 21.34 25.40 24.81
N GLN A 228 22.61 25.78 24.67
CA GLN A 228 23.01 27.20 24.68
C GLN A 228 22.51 27.88 23.40
N LYS A 229 21.78 29.01 23.54
CA LYS A 229 21.12 29.73 22.42
C LYS A 229 22.08 30.20 21.33
N ASN A 230 23.36 30.42 21.64
CA ASN A 230 24.39 30.79 20.65
C ASN A 230 24.71 29.69 19.64
N ARG A 231 24.19 28.46 19.84
CA ARG A 231 24.30 27.35 18.89
C ARG A 231 23.15 27.28 17.90
N PHE A 232 22.10 28.08 18.11
CA PHE A 232 20.98 28.10 17.19
C PHE A 232 21.40 28.77 15.90
N PHE A 233 20.81 28.30 14.80
CA PHE A 233 20.87 28.95 13.52
C PHE A 233 20.51 30.43 13.70
N ASP A 234 21.45 31.31 13.34
CA ASP A 234 21.21 32.75 13.34
C ASP A 234 20.27 33.05 12.17
N PHE A 235 18.97 32.87 12.44
CA PHE A 235 17.93 33.39 11.59
C PHE A 235 17.96 34.91 11.76
N LYS A 236 18.86 35.57 11.02
CA LYS A 236 18.57 36.92 10.60
C LYS A 236 17.23 36.80 9.88
N GLU A 237 16.21 37.53 10.35
CA GLU A 237 15.15 37.98 9.45
C GLU A 237 15.85 38.83 8.37
N ASN A 238 16.63 38.20 7.50
CA ASN A 238 17.16 38.78 6.29
C ASN A 238 15.92 39.02 5.46
N ASN A 239 15.46 40.26 5.59
CA ASN A 239 14.44 40.88 4.79
C ASN A 239 13.03 40.26 4.95
N ARG A 240 12.35 40.62 6.06
CA ARG A 240 11.20 41.49 5.81
C ARG A 240 11.76 42.76 5.17
N GLU A 241 12.10 42.69 3.89
CA GLU A 241 11.77 43.84 3.08
C GLU A 241 10.27 43.94 3.34
N ASN A 242 9.83 44.93 4.13
CA ASN A 242 8.50 45.46 3.90
C ASN A 242 8.39 45.49 2.37
N PRO A 243 7.39 44.82 1.77
CA PRO A 243 7.26 44.86 0.32
C PRO A 243 7.48 46.30 -0.07
N SER A 244 8.48 46.55 -0.91
CA SER A 244 8.80 47.92 -1.31
C SER A 244 7.48 48.58 -1.71
N LEU A 245 7.33 49.89 -1.51
CA LEU A 245 6.08 50.59 -1.90
C LEU A 245 5.64 50.19 -3.33
N GLU A 246 6.62 49.90 -4.21
CA GLU A 246 6.44 49.29 -5.53
C GLU A 246 5.74 47.91 -5.52
N LYS A 247 6.16 46.96 -4.69
CA LYS A 247 5.56 45.61 -4.56
C LYS A 247 4.14 45.66 -3.99
N GLU A 248 3.88 46.50 -2.99
CA GLU A 248 2.51 46.68 -2.46
C GLU A 248 1.58 47.34 -3.48
N PHE A 249 2.09 48.32 -4.24
CA PHE A 249 1.33 48.95 -5.32
C PHE A 249 1.00 47.93 -6.42
N LEU A 250 1.98 47.11 -6.81
CA LEU A 250 1.80 46.04 -7.79
C LEU A 250 0.76 45.00 -7.35
N GLU A 251 0.78 44.56 -6.08
CA GLU A 251 -0.24 43.64 -5.55
C GLU A 251 -1.64 44.26 -5.64
N LYS A 252 -1.80 45.53 -5.23
CA LYS A 252 -3.09 46.25 -5.27
C LYS A 252 -3.58 46.47 -6.70
N GLU A 253 -2.69 46.82 -7.62
CA GLU A 253 -3.02 47.01 -9.03
C GLU A 253 -3.46 45.69 -9.68
N LEU A 254 -2.69 44.61 -9.45
CA LEU A 254 -3.03 43.27 -9.93
C LEU A 254 -4.36 42.79 -9.36
N PHE A 255 -4.59 42.99 -8.06
CA PHE A 255 -5.84 42.64 -7.39
C PHE A 255 -7.02 43.36 -8.05
N SER A 256 -6.93 44.69 -8.18
CA SER A 256 -8.00 45.52 -8.76
C SER A 256 -8.28 45.16 -10.23
N PHE A 257 -7.25 44.78 -10.99
CA PHE A 257 -7.42 44.36 -12.38
C PHE A 257 -8.02 42.96 -12.54
N SER A 258 -7.63 42.03 -11.67
CA SER A 258 -7.84 40.59 -11.89
C SER A 258 -8.99 40.01 -11.08
N TYR A 259 -9.30 40.54 -9.89
CA TYR A 259 -10.26 39.91 -8.96
C TYR A 259 -11.63 39.68 -9.60
N GLU A 260 -12.29 40.75 -10.08
CA GLU A 260 -13.61 40.67 -10.71
C GLU A 260 -13.61 39.79 -11.98
N LYS A 261 -12.50 39.79 -12.73
CA LYS A 261 -12.37 38.97 -13.95
C LYS A 261 -12.25 37.49 -13.63
N ILE A 262 -11.42 37.14 -12.64
CA ILE A 262 -11.26 35.77 -12.16
C ILE A 262 -12.57 35.29 -11.55
N TYR A 263 -13.22 36.14 -10.74
CA TYR A 263 -14.52 35.84 -10.15
C TYR A 263 -15.61 35.59 -11.19
N GLY A 264 -15.76 36.48 -12.18
CA GLY A 264 -16.69 36.30 -13.29
C GLY A 264 -16.41 35.01 -14.07
N MET A 265 -15.14 34.75 -14.41
CA MET A 265 -14.72 33.53 -15.09
C MET A 265 -15.05 32.26 -14.29
N TYR A 266 -14.82 32.26 -12.97
CA TYR A 266 -15.18 31.11 -12.13
C TYR A 266 -16.69 30.92 -12.00
N LYS A 267 -17.49 31.97 -12.17
CA LYS A 267 -18.95 31.87 -12.25
C LYS A 267 -19.47 31.29 -13.57
N ASP A 268 -18.66 31.30 -14.63
CA ASP A 268 -19.04 30.72 -15.92
C ASP A 268 -18.98 29.16 -15.93
N LEU A 269 -18.50 28.53 -14.84
CA LEU A 269 -18.49 27.07 -14.64
C LEU A 269 -17.80 26.28 -15.76
N LEU A 270 -16.67 26.82 -16.25
CA LEU A 270 -15.91 26.25 -17.36
C LEU A 270 -15.14 24.98 -16.98
N ASP A 271 -14.88 24.12 -17.97
CA ASP A 271 -13.98 22.96 -17.85
C ASP A 271 -12.54 23.40 -17.50
N LYS A 272 -11.75 22.49 -16.92
CA LYS A 272 -10.39 22.82 -16.43
C LYS A 272 -9.49 23.39 -17.51
N LYS A 273 -9.57 22.85 -18.74
CA LYS A 273 -8.68 23.27 -19.82
C LYS A 273 -9.02 24.67 -20.29
N THR A 274 -10.30 24.95 -20.53
CA THR A 274 -10.77 26.28 -20.93
C THR A 274 -10.51 27.30 -19.83
N ARG A 275 -10.77 26.95 -18.57
CA ARG A 275 -10.46 27.78 -17.40
C ARG A 275 -8.97 28.13 -17.31
N SER A 276 -8.09 27.15 -17.46
CA SER A 276 -6.62 27.38 -17.43
C SER A 276 -6.15 28.31 -18.56
N ILE A 277 -6.75 28.24 -19.75
CA ILE A 277 -6.44 29.13 -20.87
C ILE A 277 -6.89 30.56 -20.57
N GLN A 278 -8.09 30.74 -20.02
CA GLN A 278 -8.60 32.06 -19.64
C GLN A 278 -7.80 32.67 -18.48
N GLU A 279 -7.43 31.88 -17.47
CA GLU A 279 -6.53 32.31 -16.40
C GLU A 279 -5.21 32.86 -16.95
N LYS A 280 -4.56 32.13 -17.86
CA LYS A 280 -3.32 32.60 -18.51
C LYS A 280 -3.55 33.85 -19.34
N THR A 281 -4.72 33.99 -19.96
CA THR A 281 -5.06 35.16 -20.76
C THR A 281 -5.22 36.41 -19.90
N ILE A 282 -5.91 36.31 -18.76
CA ILE A 282 -6.07 37.41 -17.79
C ILE A 282 -4.69 37.85 -17.27
N LEU A 283 -3.87 36.90 -16.84
CA LEU A 283 -2.51 37.16 -16.37
C LEU A 283 -1.63 37.83 -17.44
N ASN A 284 -1.64 37.31 -18.67
CA ASN A 284 -0.88 37.89 -19.78
C ASN A 284 -1.36 39.29 -20.15
N ASN A 285 -2.66 39.56 -20.07
CA ASN A 285 -3.21 40.90 -20.31
C ASN A 285 -2.77 41.91 -19.23
N PHE A 286 -2.59 41.47 -17.99
CA PHE A 286 -1.95 42.28 -16.96
C PHE A 286 -0.46 42.50 -17.26
N LYS A 287 0.29 41.42 -17.56
CA LYS A 287 1.72 41.50 -17.90
C LYS A 287 2.01 42.42 -19.10
N LYS A 288 1.08 42.58 -20.03
CA LYS A 288 1.19 43.52 -21.18
C LYS A 288 1.06 45.00 -20.81
N LYS A 289 0.50 45.33 -19.64
CA LYS A 289 0.38 46.72 -19.16
C LYS A 289 1.67 47.24 -18.54
N LEU A 290 2.52 46.33 -18.06
CA LEU A 290 3.81 46.64 -17.47
C LEU A 290 4.87 46.83 -18.56
N SER A 291 5.90 47.64 -18.29
CA SER A 291 7.07 47.71 -19.16
C SER A 291 7.84 46.38 -19.17
N ILE A 292 8.70 46.17 -20.18
CA ILE A 292 9.50 44.93 -20.31
C ILE A 292 10.40 44.75 -19.08
N GLU A 293 11.06 45.82 -18.63
CA GLU A 293 11.94 45.81 -17.46
C GLU A 293 11.18 45.51 -16.15
N GLU A 294 10.00 46.10 -15.95
CA GLU A 294 9.16 45.83 -14.77
C GLU A 294 8.63 44.40 -14.76
N ARG A 295 8.30 43.86 -15.94
CA ARG A 295 7.82 42.49 -16.10
C ARG A 295 8.91 41.49 -15.75
N GLU A 296 10.10 41.62 -16.31
CA GLU A 296 11.22 40.70 -16.03
C GLU A 296 11.66 40.77 -14.57
N LYS A 297 11.69 41.96 -13.98
CA LYS A 297 12.04 42.17 -12.57
C LYS A 297 11.03 41.54 -11.61
N ASN A 298 9.73 41.56 -11.94
CA ASN A 298 8.66 41.18 -11.02
C ASN A 298 7.89 39.91 -11.40
N GLU A 299 8.25 39.18 -12.45
CA GLU A 299 7.47 38.06 -12.99
C GLU A 299 7.07 37.03 -11.92
N ILE A 300 8.04 36.64 -11.09
CA ILE A 300 7.83 35.71 -9.98
C ILE A 300 6.79 36.22 -8.99
N PHE A 301 6.86 37.49 -8.61
CA PHE A 301 5.93 38.10 -7.66
C PHE A 301 4.53 38.26 -8.26
N ILE A 302 4.45 38.60 -9.55
CA ILE A 302 3.18 38.68 -10.28
C ILE A 302 2.48 37.32 -10.27
N ASP A 303 3.20 36.25 -10.59
CA ASP A 303 2.65 34.89 -10.60
C ASP A 303 2.21 34.46 -9.18
N GLN A 304 2.99 34.78 -8.14
CA GLN A 304 2.63 34.51 -6.74
C GLN A 304 1.36 35.27 -6.31
N TYR A 305 1.31 36.57 -6.52
CA TYR A 305 0.15 37.39 -6.16
C TYR A 305 -1.09 36.95 -6.93
N TYR A 306 -0.94 36.55 -8.19
CA TYR A 306 -2.03 36.02 -8.99
C TYR A 306 -2.61 34.72 -8.41
N GLU A 307 -1.75 33.79 -7.97
CA GLU A 307 -2.19 32.57 -7.27
C GLU A 307 -2.92 32.88 -5.94
N GLU A 308 -2.41 33.84 -5.15
CA GLU A 308 -3.08 34.27 -3.92
C GLU A 308 -4.43 34.94 -4.19
N ILE A 309 -4.56 35.71 -5.28
CA ILE A 309 -5.85 36.26 -5.72
C ILE A 309 -6.82 35.12 -6.07
N LYS A 310 -6.38 34.13 -6.85
CA LYS A 310 -7.22 32.95 -7.18
C LYS A 310 -7.70 32.26 -5.91
N LYS A 311 -6.78 31.98 -4.98
CA LYS A 311 -7.09 31.40 -3.67
C LYS A 311 -8.13 32.23 -2.91
N ARG A 312 -8.00 33.56 -2.86
CA ARG A 312 -8.99 34.45 -2.22
C ARG A 312 -10.37 34.36 -2.89
N VAL A 313 -10.43 34.37 -4.23
CA VAL A 313 -11.69 34.27 -4.98
C VAL A 313 -12.37 32.92 -4.72
N VAL A 314 -11.65 31.81 -4.85
CA VAL A 314 -12.21 30.45 -4.62
C VAL A 314 -12.73 30.32 -3.20
N ARG A 315 -11.96 30.81 -2.20
CA ARG A 315 -12.38 30.79 -0.80
C ARG A 315 -13.64 31.60 -0.57
N HIS A 316 -13.73 32.80 -1.16
CA HIS A 316 -14.94 33.63 -1.08
C HIS A 316 -16.17 32.90 -1.64
N MET A 317 -16.06 32.31 -2.85
CA MET A 317 -17.16 31.57 -3.47
C MET A 317 -17.64 30.39 -2.61
N ILE A 318 -16.70 29.62 -2.04
CA ILE A 318 -17.04 28.42 -1.26
C ILE A 318 -17.60 28.77 0.12
N LEU A 319 -17.01 29.74 0.82
CA LEU A 319 -17.36 30.08 2.21
C LEU A 319 -18.56 31.03 2.33
N GLU A 320 -18.69 32.00 1.41
CA GLU A 320 -19.74 33.02 1.45
C GLU A 320 -20.94 32.65 0.59
N GLU A 321 -20.72 32.15 -0.63
CA GLU A 321 -21.81 31.84 -1.56
C GLU A 321 -22.21 30.36 -1.54
N GLY A 322 -21.37 29.47 -0.99
CA GLY A 322 -21.61 28.02 -0.98
C GLY A 322 -21.56 27.38 -2.37
N ILE A 323 -20.90 28.04 -3.33
CA ILE A 323 -20.81 27.62 -4.74
C ILE A 323 -19.38 27.15 -5.01
N ARG A 324 -19.26 25.98 -5.63
CA ARG A 324 -17.97 25.43 -6.09
C ARG A 324 -17.65 25.87 -7.51
N LEU A 325 -16.40 25.67 -7.93
CA LEU A 325 -15.89 26.06 -9.25
C LEU A 325 -16.63 25.43 -10.44
N ASP A 326 -17.30 24.31 -10.23
CA ASP A 326 -18.10 23.59 -11.23
C ASP A 326 -19.61 23.63 -10.92
N GLY A 327 -20.03 24.51 -10.00
CA GLY A 327 -21.43 24.74 -9.64
C GLY A 327 -22.01 23.68 -8.70
N ARG A 328 -21.25 22.67 -8.31
CA ARG A 328 -21.70 21.64 -7.37
C ARG A 328 -21.92 22.20 -5.97
N LYS A 329 -22.82 21.54 -5.24
CA LYS A 329 -22.90 21.68 -3.77
C LYS A 329 -21.71 20.99 -3.09
N SER A 330 -21.50 21.32 -1.82
CA SER A 330 -20.41 20.79 -0.99
C SER A 330 -20.36 19.26 -0.93
N GLN A 331 -21.51 18.58 -0.84
CA GLN A 331 -21.62 17.12 -0.73
C GLN A 331 -21.71 16.39 -2.09
N GLN A 332 -21.89 17.13 -3.18
CA GLN A 332 -22.19 16.54 -4.48
C GLN A 332 -20.93 15.98 -5.14
N ILE A 333 -21.02 14.73 -5.60
CA ILE A 333 -19.95 14.02 -6.32
C ILE A 333 -20.09 14.27 -7.81
N ARG A 334 -18.95 14.32 -8.53
CA ARG A 334 -18.93 14.50 -9.99
C ARG A 334 -19.62 13.32 -10.70
N PRO A 335 -20.04 13.50 -11.96
CA PRO A 335 -20.53 12.39 -12.77
C PRO A 335 -19.52 11.25 -12.83
N ILE A 336 -20.00 10.02 -12.67
CA ILE A 336 -19.19 8.80 -12.71
C ILE A 336 -19.69 7.91 -13.83
N TRP A 337 -18.76 7.39 -14.61
CA TRP A 337 -19.00 6.27 -15.51
C TRP A 337 -17.80 5.33 -15.48
N SER A 338 -18.06 4.06 -15.75
CA SER A 338 -17.01 3.05 -15.83
C SER A 338 -17.32 2.00 -16.88
N ILE A 339 -16.27 1.42 -17.43
CA ILE A 339 -16.30 0.33 -18.40
C ILE A 339 -15.34 -0.74 -17.91
N VAL A 340 -15.76 -2.00 -17.90
CA VAL A 340 -14.89 -3.16 -17.65
C VAL A 340 -14.57 -3.85 -18.97
N ASP A 341 -13.49 -4.63 -19.02
CA ASP A 341 -13.04 -5.32 -20.24
C ASP A 341 -12.75 -4.35 -21.41
N TYR A 342 -12.21 -3.17 -21.08
CA TYR A 342 -11.84 -2.16 -22.08
C TYR A 342 -10.67 -2.60 -22.96
N LEU A 343 -9.74 -3.37 -22.38
CA LEU A 343 -8.61 -3.98 -23.08
C LEU A 343 -8.84 -5.50 -23.21
N PRO A 344 -8.91 -6.05 -24.43
CA PRO A 344 -9.31 -7.43 -24.65
C PRO A 344 -8.26 -8.46 -24.23
N GLU A 345 -6.96 -8.15 -24.44
CA GLU A 345 -5.86 -9.10 -24.25
C GLU A 345 -5.27 -9.12 -22.83
N VAL A 346 -5.75 -8.27 -21.92
CA VAL A 346 -5.30 -8.29 -20.52
C VAL A 346 -6.25 -9.14 -19.68
N HIS A 347 -5.74 -9.74 -18.60
CA HIS A 347 -6.54 -10.68 -17.80
C HIS A 347 -7.74 -10.00 -17.13
N GLY A 348 -7.59 -8.73 -16.74
CA GLY A 348 -8.72 -7.85 -16.39
C GLY A 348 -8.40 -6.39 -16.67
N SER A 349 -9.41 -5.62 -17.03
CA SER A 349 -9.27 -4.16 -17.18
C SER A 349 -10.51 -3.40 -16.77
N ALA A 350 -10.29 -2.16 -16.35
CA ALA A 350 -11.35 -1.20 -16.15
C ALA A 350 -10.89 0.21 -16.51
N LEU A 351 -11.78 0.95 -17.16
CA LEU A 351 -11.69 2.39 -17.34
C LEU A 351 -12.70 3.04 -16.40
N PHE A 352 -12.22 3.82 -15.44
CA PHE A 352 -13.07 4.54 -14.49
C PHE A 352 -12.85 6.03 -14.66
N SER A 353 -13.95 6.78 -14.78
CA SER A 353 -13.93 8.23 -14.88
C SER A 353 -14.88 8.85 -13.85
N ARG A 354 -14.39 9.88 -13.17
CA ARG A 354 -15.15 10.71 -12.25
C ARG A 354 -14.86 12.18 -12.56
N GLY A 355 -15.79 12.84 -13.24
CA GLY A 355 -15.55 14.12 -13.88
C GLY A 355 -14.31 14.06 -14.79
N GLU A 356 -13.38 15.00 -14.62
CA GLU A 356 -12.13 15.08 -15.39
C GLU A 356 -10.96 14.33 -14.72
N THR A 357 -11.26 13.27 -13.97
CA THR A 357 -10.26 12.34 -13.44
C THR A 357 -10.55 10.95 -13.98
N GLN A 358 -9.58 10.37 -14.70
CA GLN A 358 -9.74 9.10 -15.39
C GLN A 358 -8.54 8.18 -15.14
N SER A 359 -8.83 6.93 -14.78
CA SER A 359 -7.85 5.87 -14.59
C SER A 359 -8.17 4.70 -15.52
N LEU A 360 -7.20 4.31 -16.34
CA LEU A 360 -7.19 3.03 -17.05
C LEU A 360 -6.36 2.06 -16.22
N THR A 361 -7.01 1.03 -15.68
CA THR A 361 -6.36 0.04 -14.84
C THR A 361 -6.37 -1.33 -15.49
N THR A 362 -5.23 -2.02 -15.39
CA THR A 362 -5.03 -3.38 -15.88
C THR A 362 -4.62 -4.31 -14.75
N VAL A 363 -5.09 -5.56 -14.82
CA VAL A 363 -4.73 -6.65 -13.92
C VAL A 363 -4.02 -7.73 -14.72
N THR A 364 -2.86 -8.11 -14.23
CA THR A 364 -2.09 -9.25 -14.71
C THR A 364 -1.99 -10.28 -13.59
N LEU A 365 -2.26 -11.53 -13.93
CA LEU A 365 -2.22 -12.68 -13.04
C LEU A 365 -0.96 -13.47 -13.36
N GLY A 366 -0.19 -13.79 -12.32
CA GLY A 366 1.04 -14.55 -12.38
C GLY A 366 1.05 -15.68 -11.35
N SER A 367 2.13 -16.44 -11.37
CA SER A 367 2.43 -17.53 -10.44
C SER A 367 3.18 -17.04 -9.20
N SER A 368 3.51 -17.93 -8.28
CA SER A 368 4.44 -17.63 -7.17
C SER A 368 5.82 -17.14 -7.63
N LEU A 369 6.27 -17.46 -8.85
CA LEU A 369 7.54 -16.95 -9.40
C LEU A 369 7.51 -15.45 -9.71
N ASP A 370 6.32 -14.91 -9.97
CA ASP A 370 6.09 -13.51 -10.31
C ASP A 370 5.91 -12.61 -9.07
N ALA A 371 5.99 -13.20 -7.87
CA ALA A 371 5.89 -12.49 -6.61
C ALA A 371 7.02 -11.47 -6.48
N ASN A 372 6.67 -10.27 -6.00
CA ASN A 372 7.64 -9.20 -5.82
C ASN A 372 8.50 -9.50 -4.60
N LYS A 373 9.81 -9.71 -4.80
CA LYS A 373 10.76 -9.99 -3.72
C LYS A 373 11.24 -8.68 -3.11
N ILE A 374 10.88 -8.47 -1.84
CA ILE A 374 11.35 -7.36 -1.02
C ILE A 374 12.56 -7.87 -0.23
N ASP A 375 13.72 -7.25 -0.43
CA ASP A 375 14.97 -7.57 0.26
C ASP A 375 15.54 -6.27 0.83
N ASN A 376 14.96 -5.80 1.94
CA ASN A 376 15.37 -4.59 2.64
C ASN A 376 16.01 -4.95 4.00
N VAL A 377 16.50 -3.94 4.72
CA VAL A 377 17.16 -4.15 6.02
C VAL A 377 16.20 -4.73 7.06
N ILE A 378 14.97 -4.21 7.06
CA ILE A 378 13.92 -4.54 8.02
C ILE A 378 13.24 -5.87 7.68
N MET A 379 12.91 -6.06 6.40
CA MET A 379 12.03 -7.14 5.94
C MET A 379 12.59 -7.85 4.69
N GLU A 380 12.59 -9.18 4.75
CA GLU A 380 12.74 -10.06 3.59
C GLU A 380 11.39 -10.75 3.38
N ASN A 381 10.66 -10.37 2.34
CA ASN A 381 9.31 -10.88 2.11
C ASN A 381 9.02 -11.04 0.61
N GLN A 382 7.96 -11.79 0.30
CA GLN A 382 7.41 -11.91 -1.03
C GLN A 382 5.99 -11.37 -1.05
N GLU A 383 5.79 -10.32 -1.84
CA GLU A 383 4.50 -9.72 -2.01
C GLU A 383 3.78 -10.32 -3.23
N LYS A 384 2.62 -10.93 -2.98
CA LYS A 384 1.77 -11.52 -4.01
C LYS A 384 0.78 -10.53 -4.62
N PHE A 385 0.60 -9.36 -4.03
CA PHE A 385 -0.27 -8.32 -4.57
C PHE A 385 0.46 -6.99 -4.55
N TYR A 386 0.73 -6.44 -5.73
CA TYR A 386 1.42 -5.16 -5.86
C TYR A 386 0.77 -4.29 -6.93
N LEU A 387 0.74 -2.98 -6.67
CA LEU A 387 0.07 -2.00 -7.49
C LEU A 387 1.04 -0.90 -7.92
N HIS A 388 1.19 -0.75 -9.24
CA HIS A 388 1.96 0.34 -9.83
C HIS A 388 1.01 1.43 -10.32
N TYR A 389 1.33 2.66 -9.91
CA TYR A 389 0.58 3.85 -10.28
C TYR A 389 1.47 4.74 -11.16
N ASN A 390 0.96 5.12 -12.32
CA ASN A 390 1.66 5.98 -13.27
C ASN A 390 0.88 7.28 -13.48
N PHE A 391 1.59 8.40 -13.46
CA PHE A 391 1.01 9.74 -13.65
C PHE A 391 1.70 10.46 -14.81
N PRO A 392 1.37 10.11 -16.06
CA PRO A 392 2.01 10.73 -17.20
C PRO A 392 1.63 12.23 -17.30
N PRO A 393 2.53 13.10 -17.80
CA PRO A 393 2.30 14.55 -17.80
C PRO A 393 1.13 15.01 -18.70
N PHE A 394 0.78 14.21 -19.72
CA PHE A 394 -0.40 14.52 -20.54
C PHE A 394 -1.70 14.49 -19.72
N SER A 395 -1.75 13.77 -18.59
CA SER A 395 -2.93 13.69 -17.72
C SER A 395 -3.32 15.03 -17.08
N THR A 396 -2.37 15.95 -16.96
CA THR A 396 -2.59 17.34 -16.52
C THR A 396 -2.46 18.34 -17.66
N GLY A 397 -2.16 17.90 -18.89
CA GLY A 397 -1.89 18.76 -20.03
C GLY A 397 -0.55 19.49 -19.94
N GLU A 398 0.40 18.97 -19.17
CA GLU A 398 1.72 19.58 -18.94
C GLU A 398 2.83 18.86 -19.72
N ILE A 399 4.01 19.49 -19.79
CA ILE A 399 5.23 18.88 -20.34
C ILE A 399 6.26 18.80 -19.20
N ARG A 400 6.79 17.60 -18.94
CA ARG A 400 7.88 17.41 -17.97
C ARG A 400 8.83 16.28 -18.41
N PRO A 401 10.14 16.37 -18.10
CA PRO A 401 11.09 15.31 -18.44
C PRO A 401 10.78 14.04 -17.64
N ILE A 402 10.80 12.90 -18.31
CA ILE A 402 10.57 11.59 -17.69
C ILE A 402 11.90 11.09 -17.12
N ARG A 403 12.06 11.14 -15.79
CA ARG A 403 13.29 10.75 -15.05
C ARG A 403 13.12 9.51 -14.17
N GLY A 404 12.09 8.71 -14.43
CA GLY A 404 11.68 7.57 -13.61
C GLY A 404 10.43 7.86 -12.76
N VAL A 405 10.07 6.90 -11.91
CA VAL A 405 8.88 6.99 -11.05
C VAL A 405 9.14 7.97 -9.91
N SER A 406 8.24 8.94 -9.74
CA SER A 406 8.35 9.94 -8.68
C SER A 406 7.95 9.39 -7.32
N ARG A 407 8.40 10.03 -6.23
CA ARG A 407 7.95 9.71 -4.87
C ARG A 407 6.41 9.76 -4.75
N ARG A 408 5.75 10.68 -5.47
CA ARG A 408 4.28 10.82 -5.45
C ARG A 408 3.58 9.62 -6.07
N GLU A 409 4.12 9.10 -7.16
CA GLU A 409 3.57 7.93 -7.83
C GLU A 409 3.67 6.69 -6.94
N ILE A 410 4.82 6.47 -6.28
CA ILE A 410 5.00 5.38 -5.30
C ILE A 410 4.02 5.53 -4.13
N GLY A 411 3.91 6.73 -3.55
CA GLY A 411 2.98 6.98 -2.44
C GLY A 411 1.50 6.75 -2.81
N HIS A 412 1.07 7.21 -3.99
CA HIS A 412 -0.30 6.97 -4.46
C HIS A 412 -0.56 5.49 -4.79
N GLY A 413 0.43 4.79 -5.37
CA GLY A 413 0.36 3.36 -5.62
C GLY A 413 0.20 2.58 -4.33
N ASN A 414 1.04 2.87 -3.33
CA ASN A 414 0.96 2.25 -2.01
C ASN A 414 -0.38 2.52 -1.31
N LEU A 415 -0.91 3.75 -1.35
CA LEU A 415 -2.24 4.04 -0.80
C LEU A 415 -3.33 3.16 -1.44
N ALA A 416 -3.30 3.01 -2.77
CA ALA A 416 -4.27 2.19 -3.47
C ALA A 416 -4.06 0.68 -3.21
N GLN A 417 -2.81 0.23 -3.06
CA GLN A 417 -2.47 -1.14 -2.69
C GLN A 417 -3.01 -1.48 -1.30
N ARG A 418 -2.75 -0.64 -0.30
CA ARG A 418 -3.29 -0.78 1.06
C ARG A 418 -4.81 -0.86 1.10
N ALA A 419 -5.48 -0.05 0.26
CA ALA A 419 -6.93 -0.04 0.17
C ALA A 419 -7.53 -1.37 -0.31
N LEU A 420 -6.80 -2.14 -1.12
CA LEU A 420 -7.29 -3.33 -1.82
C LEU A 420 -6.75 -4.65 -1.27
N LYS A 421 -5.55 -4.64 -0.66
CA LYS A 421 -4.88 -5.90 -0.28
C LYS A 421 -5.71 -6.76 0.69
N ASN A 422 -6.42 -6.11 1.62
CA ASN A 422 -7.20 -6.79 2.66
C ASN A 422 -8.56 -7.32 2.16
N VAL A 423 -8.98 -6.96 0.93
CA VAL A 423 -10.22 -7.51 0.33
C VAL A 423 -9.94 -8.64 -0.66
N ILE A 424 -8.67 -8.93 -0.94
CA ILE A 424 -8.27 -10.09 -1.75
C ILE A 424 -8.33 -11.33 -0.85
N PRO A 425 -8.99 -12.42 -1.28
CA PRO A 425 -9.06 -13.64 -0.48
C PRO A 425 -7.68 -14.26 -0.19
N ASP A 426 -7.44 -14.70 1.04
CA ASP A 426 -6.19 -15.38 1.44
C ASP A 426 -5.90 -16.66 0.64
N ASN A 427 -6.96 -17.33 0.18
CA ASN A 427 -6.87 -18.55 -0.64
C ASN A 427 -6.66 -18.28 -2.13
N ASN A 428 -6.44 -17.03 -2.53
CA ASN A 428 -6.16 -16.67 -3.91
C ASN A 428 -4.82 -17.29 -4.35
N PRO A 429 -4.80 -18.13 -5.40
CA PRO A 429 -3.58 -18.82 -5.83
C PRO A 429 -2.66 -17.94 -6.70
N TYR A 430 -3.14 -16.79 -7.16
CA TYR A 430 -2.42 -15.94 -8.11
C TYR A 430 -1.54 -14.91 -7.41
N THR A 431 -0.39 -14.63 -8.01
CA THR A 431 0.24 -13.32 -7.85
C THR A 431 -0.50 -12.32 -8.73
N ILE A 432 -0.83 -11.15 -8.19
CA ILE A 432 -1.64 -10.13 -8.84
C ILE A 432 -0.81 -8.86 -8.96
N ARG A 433 -0.60 -8.44 -10.20
CA ARG A 433 -0.04 -7.13 -10.53
C ARG A 433 -1.15 -6.23 -11.04
N VAL A 434 -1.31 -5.07 -10.41
CA VAL A 434 -2.20 -4.02 -10.90
C VAL A 434 -1.36 -2.88 -11.45
N VAL A 435 -1.70 -2.36 -12.63
CA VAL A 435 -1.10 -1.14 -13.17
C VAL A 435 -2.21 -0.15 -13.48
N SER A 436 -2.15 1.03 -12.87
CA SER A 436 -3.09 2.13 -13.11
C SER A 436 -2.40 3.28 -13.81
N ASP A 437 -2.80 3.53 -15.05
CA ASP A 437 -2.37 4.67 -15.85
C ASP A 437 -3.41 5.77 -15.75
N ILE A 438 -3.02 6.93 -15.22
CA ILE A 438 -3.90 8.08 -15.13
C ILE A 438 -3.94 8.78 -16.47
N LEU A 439 -5.13 8.85 -17.07
CA LEU A 439 -5.34 9.45 -18.38
C LEU A 439 -5.74 10.93 -18.28
N GLU A 440 -6.48 11.27 -17.24
CA GLU A 440 -6.92 12.64 -16.92
C GLU A 440 -6.84 12.85 -15.41
N SER A 441 -6.48 14.05 -14.97
CA SER A 441 -6.47 14.39 -13.55
C SER A 441 -6.95 15.80 -13.27
N ASN A 442 -8.11 15.89 -12.62
CA ASN A 442 -8.59 17.08 -11.95
C ASN A 442 -9.07 16.79 -10.52
N GLY A 443 -8.32 15.99 -9.78
CA GLY A 443 -8.58 15.71 -8.38
C GLY A 443 -8.55 14.22 -8.08
N SER A 444 -7.79 13.87 -7.04
CA SER A 444 -7.68 12.54 -6.43
C SER A 444 -7.70 11.34 -7.39
N SER A 445 -6.75 11.34 -8.32
CA SER A 445 -6.51 10.20 -9.22
C SER A 445 -6.16 8.91 -8.47
N SER A 446 -5.60 8.98 -7.27
CA SER A 446 -5.38 7.80 -6.43
C SER A 446 -6.69 7.11 -6.00
N MET A 447 -7.76 7.86 -5.76
CA MET A 447 -9.06 7.27 -5.43
C MET A 447 -9.75 6.70 -6.68
N ALA A 448 -9.54 7.33 -7.85
CA ALA A 448 -9.95 6.75 -9.13
C ALA A 448 -9.23 5.43 -9.40
N THR A 449 -7.92 5.34 -9.08
CA THR A 449 -7.16 4.08 -9.15
C THR A 449 -7.79 2.98 -8.31
N VAL A 450 -8.17 3.25 -7.06
CA VAL A 450 -8.81 2.24 -6.19
C VAL A 450 -10.10 1.72 -6.81
N CYS A 451 -10.94 2.62 -7.32
CA CYS A 451 -12.21 2.26 -7.94
C CYS A 451 -12.00 1.43 -9.23
N ALA A 452 -11.09 1.89 -10.10
CA ALA A 452 -10.74 1.19 -11.33
C ALA A 452 -10.11 -0.19 -11.05
N ALA A 453 -9.18 -0.27 -10.10
CA ALA A 453 -8.54 -1.51 -9.71
C ALA A 453 -9.52 -2.51 -9.10
N SER A 454 -10.45 -2.06 -8.25
CA SER A 454 -11.51 -2.93 -7.72
C SER A 454 -12.35 -3.54 -8.85
N LEU A 455 -12.74 -2.74 -9.85
CA LEU A 455 -13.47 -3.23 -11.02
C LEU A 455 -12.63 -4.16 -11.89
N ALA A 456 -11.35 -3.83 -12.13
CA ALA A 456 -10.45 -4.62 -12.96
C ALA A 456 -10.11 -5.98 -12.30
N LEU A 457 -10.02 -6.05 -10.98
CA LEU A 457 -9.83 -7.30 -10.23
C LEU A 457 -11.08 -8.19 -10.34
N MET A 458 -12.26 -7.60 -10.23
CA MET A 458 -13.53 -8.29 -10.45
C MET A 458 -13.68 -8.78 -11.90
N ASP A 459 -13.25 -7.97 -12.88
CA ASP A 459 -13.21 -8.34 -14.31
C ASP A 459 -12.22 -9.50 -14.56
N ALA A 460 -11.07 -9.50 -13.87
CA ALA A 460 -10.09 -10.60 -13.93
C ALA A 460 -10.58 -11.92 -13.31
N GLY A 461 -11.73 -11.90 -12.63
CA GLY A 461 -12.29 -13.07 -11.94
C GLY A 461 -11.61 -13.36 -10.61
N ILE A 462 -11.03 -12.34 -9.96
CA ILE A 462 -10.61 -12.43 -8.56
C ILE A 462 -11.85 -12.27 -7.68
N ALA A 463 -12.02 -13.19 -6.73
CA ALA A 463 -13.22 -13.30 -5.89
C ALA A 463 -13.26 -12.25 -4.76
N ILE A 464 -13.19 -10.97 -5.12
CA ILE A 464 -13.33 -9.86 -4.17
C ILE A 464 -14.82 -9.72 -3.84
N GLU A 465 -15.21 -10.14 -2.64
CA GLU A 465 -16.61 -10.12 -2.21
C GLU A 465 -17.15 -8.72 -1.92
N ASN A 466 -16.29 -7.86 -1.37
CA ASN A 466 -16.62 -6.49 -0.98
C ASN A 466 -15.75 -5.52 -1.80
N PRO A 467 -16.24 -5.03 -2.96
CA PRO A 467 -15.49 -4.07 -3.75
C PRO A 467 -15.22 -2.77 -2.97
N VAL A 468 -14.09 -2.14 -3.28
CA VAL A 468 -13.59 -0.98 -2.54
C VAL A 468 -13.78 0.26 -3.40
N SER A 469 -14.33 1.30 -2.80
CA SER A 469 -14.45 2.64 -3.39
C SER A 469 -13.63 3.64 -2.59
N GLY A 470 -13.29 4.78 -3.21
CA GLY A 470 -12.48 5.83 -2.58
C GLY A 470 -13.00 7.23 -2.89
N ILE A 471 -12.90 8.12 -1.90
CA ILE A 471 -13.26 9.53 -2.04
C ILE A 471 -12.17 10.42 -1.45
N SER A 472 -12.04 11.63 -2.00
CA SER A 472 -11.22 12.71 -1.43
C SER A 472 -12.12 13.81 -0.88
N MET A 473 -11.82 14.22 0.34
CA MET A 473 -12.53 15.22 1.10
C MET A 473 -11.63 16.43 1.30
N GLY A 474 -12.23 17.61 1.31
CA GLY A 474 -11.55 18.86 1.63
C GLY A 474 -12.27 19.65 2.69
N LEU A 475 -11.58 20.64 3.24
CA LEU A 475 -12.11 21.55 4.24
C LEU A 475 -11.67 22.97 3.89
N PHE A 476 -12.63 23.89 3.95
CA PHE A 476 -12.40 25.32 3.93
C PHE A 476 -12.84 25.92 5.25
N THR A 477 -11.96 26.69 5.89
CA THR A 477 -12.27 27.38 7.16
C THR A 477 -12.02 28.88 7.06
N ASP A 478 -12.94 29.70 7.60
CA ASP A 478 -12.70 31.11 7.88
C ASP A 478 -13.41 31.53 9.17
N LYS A 479 -12.61 31.96 10.16
CA LYS A 479 -13.06 32.28 11.53
C LYS A 479 -13.94 31.15 12.12
N GLU A 480 -15.25 31.30 12.09
CA GLU A 480 -16.23 30.32 12.59
C GLU A 480 -16.85 29.45 11.49
N LYS A 481 -16.82 29.89 10.23
CA LYS A 481 -17.40 29.16 9.10
C LYS A 481 -16.51 27.99 8.70
N LYS A 482 -17.11 26.83 8.51
CA LYS A 482 -16.46 25.58 8.10
C LYS A 482 -17.28 24.92 7.01
N VAL A 483 -16.67 24.65 5.86
CA VAL A 483 -17.32 23.99 4.72
C VAL A 483 -16.53 22.74 4.34
N ILE A 484 -17.19 21.58 4.44
CA ILE A 484 -16.61 20.27 4.09
C ILE A 484 -16.99 19.95 2.65
N LEU A 485 -16.01 19.67 1.81
CA LEU A 485 -16.21 19.34 0.40
C LEU A 485 -16.01 17.84 0.14
N SER A 486 -16.96 17.24 -0.57
CA SER A 486 -16.85 15.89 -1.12
C SER A 486 -16.30 15.93 -2.54
N ASP A 487 -15.43 14.97 -2.87
CA ASP A 487 -14.86 14.80 -4.21
C ASP A 487 -14.21 16.08 -4.74
N ILE A 488 -13.15 16.50 -4.05
CA ILE A 488 -12.40 17.73 -4.34
C ILE A 488 -11.70 17.72 -5.70
N MET A 489 -11.62 18.91 -6.31
CA MET A 489 -10.88 19.22 -7.53
C MET A 489 -9.43 19.60 -7.23
N GLY A 490 -8.59 19.72 -8.26
CA GLY A 490 -7.18 20.08 -8.10
C GLY A 490 -6.96 21.44 -7.42
N GLU A 491 -7.70 22.47 -7.84
CA GLU A 491 -7.61 23.80 -7.21
C GLU A 491 -8.21 23.82 -5.80
N GLU A 492 -9.29 23.07 -5.56
CA GLU A 492 -9.91 22.96 -4.23
C GLU A 492 -8.98 22.27 -3.23
N ASP A 493 -8.24 21.24 -3.66
CA ASP A 493 -7.14 20.66 -2.89
C ASP A 493 -6.09 21.73 -2.61
N GLY A 494 -5.55 22.38 -3.66
CA GLY A 494 -4.49 23.39 -3.53
C GLY A 494 -4.80 24.54 -2.57
N PHE A 495 -6.05 25.01 -2.53
CA PHE A 495 -6.47 26.17 -1.74
C PHE A 495 -7.16 25.83 -0.40
N GLY A 496 -7.52 24.57 -0.19
CA GLY A 496 -8.16 24.07 1.04
C GLY A 496 -7.17 23.83 2.17
N GLU A 497 -7.70 23.66 3.38
CA GLU A 497 -6.94 23.35 4.60
C GLU A 497 -6.68 21.85 4.80
N LEU A 498 -7.45 20.99 4.14
CA LEU A 498 -7.44 19.54 4.31
C LEU A 498 -7.47 18.83 2.96
N ASP A 499 -6.64 17.80 2.80
CA ASP A 499 -6.78 16.75 1.79
C ASP A 499 -6.92 15.41 2.54
N PHE A 500 -8.15 14.89 2.59
CA PHE A 500 -8.42 13.61 3.26
C PHE A 500 -8.96 12.58 2.28
N LYS A 501 -8.14 11.58 2.00
CA LYS A 501 -8.45 10.43 1.16
C LYS A 501 -8.87 9.27 2.03
N ILE A 502 -10.02 8.70 1.74
CA ILE A 502 -10.54 7.57 2.49
C ILE A 502 -11.16 6.56 1.54
N THR A 503 -10.85 5.29 1.79
CA THR A 503 -11.28 4.15 0.99
C THR A 503 -11.98 3.15 1.87
N GLY A 504 -12.87 2.37 1.27
CA GLY A 504 -13.49 1.28 1.97
C GLY A 504 -14.62 0.64 1.19
N THR A 505 -15.17 -0.39 1.82
CA THR A 505 -16.30 -1.16 1.33
C THR A 505 -17.60 -0.64 1.96
N LYS A 506 -18.69 -1.38 1.75
CA LYS A 506 -19.94 -1.21 2.48
C LYS A 506 -19.84 -1.56 3.99
N ASN A 507 -18.85 -2.36 4.39
CA ASN A 507 -18.72 -2.83 5.78
C ASN A 507 -17.82 -1.92 6.62
N GLY A 508 -16.89 -1.19 6.01
CA GLY A 508 -16.00 -0.30 6.73
C GLY A 508 -14.88 0.29 5.89
N ILE A 509 -13.96 0.96 6.56
CA ILE A 509 -12.79 1.63 6.01
C ILE A 509 -11.68 0.59 5.77
N THR A 510 -10.98 0.68 4.64
CA THR A 510 -9.85 -0.22 4.30
C THR A 510 -8.51 0.49 4.27
N ALA A 511 -8.46 1.76 3.87
CA ALA A 511 -7.26 2.60 3.97
C ALA A 511 -7.60 4.08 3.98
N CYS A 512 -6.70 4.88 4.51
CA CYS A 512 -6.83 6.33 4.54
C CYS A 512 -5.49 7.05 4.43
N GLN A 513 -5.57 8.30 3.98
CA GLN A 513 -4.47 9.24 3.97
C GLN A 513 -5.04 10.64 4.26
N MET A 514 -4.59 11.29 5.32
CA MET A 514 -5.00 12.64 5.70
C MET A 514 -3.79 13.57 5.70
N ASP A 515 -3.96 14.75 5.11
CA ASP A 515 -2.97 15.83 5.08
C ASP A 515 -3.63 17.16 5.45
N VAL A 516 -3.18 17.76 6.56
CA VAL A 516 -3.62 19.08 7.01
C VAL A 516 -2.57 20.12 6.62
N LYS A 517 -2.97 21.12 5.85
CA LYS A 517 -2.07 22.12 5.28
C LYS A 517 -1.78 23.30 6.21
N LYS A 518 -2.62 23.50 7.24
CA LYS A 518 -2.44 24.53 8.26
C LYS A 518 -2.63 23.94 9.65
N ILE A 519 -1.76 24.31 10.59
CA ILE A 519 -1.74 23.79 11.98
C ILE A 519 -2.98 24.18 12.82
N GLN A 520 -3.96 24.89 12.26
CA GLN A 520 -5.23 25.12 12.96
C GLN A 520 -5.95 23.78 13.17
N GLY A 521 -6.13 23.42 14.43
CA GLY A 521 -6.56 22.07 14.82
C GLY A 521 -7.94 21.67 14.29
N LEU A 522 -8.02 20.46 13.75
CA LEU A 522 -9.29 19.78 13.50
C LEU A 522 -9.87 19.31 14.84
N THR A 523 -11.01 19.87 15.23
CA THR A 523 -11.78 19.36 16.38
C THR A 523 -12.31 17.96 16.09
N ASN A 524 -12.44 17.11 17.11
CA ASN A 524 -13.00 15.77 16.97
C ASN A 524 -14.39 15.75 16.32
N ASP A 525 -15.25 16.72 16.64
CA ASP A 525 -16.60 16.82 16.07
C ASP A 525 -16.55 17.07 14.56
N LEU A 526 -15.66 17.97 14.12
CA LEU A 526 -15.45 18.25 12.70
C LEU A 526 -14.91 17.03 11.96
N LEU A 527 -13.95 16.31 12.54
CA LEU A 527 -13.42 15.08 11.95
C LEU A 527 -14.52 14.01 11.83
N SER A 528 -15.40 13.91 12.83
CA SER A 528 -16.56 13.02 12.77
C SER A 528 -17.52 13.40 11.64
N GLN A 529 -17.83 14.68 11.46
CA GLN A 529 -18.65 15.16 10.34
C GLN A 529 -18.02 14.84 8.98
N ILE A 530 -16.71 15.07 8.84
CA ILE A 530 -15.96 14.75 7.61
C ILE A 530 -16.06 13.26 7.29
N LEU A 531 -15.88 12.39 8.29
CA LEU A 531 -15.96 10.93 8.12
C LEU A 531 -17.35 10.47 7.70
N MET A 532 -18.41 11.02 8.28
CA MET A 532 -19.79 10.66 7.90
C MET A 532 -20.12 11.11 6.48
N GLN A 533 -19.76 12.33 6.10
CA GLN A 533 -19.92 12.82 4.73
C GLN A 533 -19.09 11.99 3.73
N ALA A 534 -17.91 11.53 4.14
CA ALA A 534 -17.08 10.66 3.32
C ALA A 534 -17.68 9.26 3.16
N LEU A 535 -18.27 8.68 4.21
CA LEU A 535 -18.99 7.40 4.16
C LEU A 535 -20.12 7.45 3.14
N GLU A 536 -20.97 8.47 3.19
CA GLU A 536 -22.05 8.69 2.22
C GLU A 536 -21.50 8.75 0.79
N GLY A 537 -20.40 9.49 0.61
CA GLY A 537 -19.78 9.65 -0.69
C GLY A 537 -19.14 8.36 -1.24
N ARG A 538 -18.46 7.58 -0.40
CA ARG A 538 -17.92 6.26 -0.78
C ARG A 538 -19.04 5.32 -1.20
N LEU A 539 -20.11 5.23 -0.43
CA LEU A 539 -21.25 4.37 -0.74
C LEU A 539 -21.94 4.77 -2.07
N PHE A 540 -22.02 6.06 -2.36
CA PHE A 540 -22.52 6.55 -3.65
C PHE A 540 -21.62 6.10 -4.81
N ILE A 541 -20.31 6.25 -4.69
CA ILE A 541 -19.34 5.83 -5.72
C ILE A 541 -19.39 4.30 -5.90
N LEU A 542 -19.42 3.56 -4.80
CA LEU A 542 -19.53 2.11 -4.81
C LEU A 542 -20.78 1.64 -5.54
N LYS A 543 -21.92 2.28 -5.31
CA LYS A 543 -23.16 1.99 -6.04
C LYS A 543 -22.99 2.18 -7.55
N LYS A 544 -22.33 3.27 -7.97
CA LYS A 544 -22.05 3.53 -9.40
C LYS A 544 -21.10 2.51 -10.02
N MET A 545 -20.10 2.04 -9.29
CA MET A 545 -19.24 0.95 -9.75
C MET A 545 -20.03 -0.36 -9.93
N LEU A 546 -20.90 -0.69 -8.98
CA LEU A 546 -21.72 -1.90 -9.02
C LEU A 546 -22.80 -1.88 -10.11
N GLU A 547 -23.23 -0.70 -10.58
CA GLU A 547 -24.05 -0.57 -11.80
C GLU A 547 -23.30 -1.08 -13.05
N THR A 548 -21.96 -0.97 -13.09
CA THR A 548 -21.13 -1.45 -14.20
C THR A 548 -20.83 -2.95 -14.09
N LEU A 549 -20.41 -3.40 -12.91
CA LEU A 549 -20.11 -4.80 -12.65
C LEU A 549 -20.61 -5.19 -11.24
N PRO A 550 -21.80 -5.78 -11.12
CA PRO A 550 -22.41 -6.08 -9.82
C PRO A 550 -21.65 -7.12 -8.98
N LYS A 551 -20.92 -8.03 -9.64
CA LYS A 551 -20.14 -9.11 -9.00
C LYS A 551 -18.94 -9.48 -9.87
N TYR A 552 -17.88 -9.99 -9.25
CA TYR A 552 -16.73 -10.54 -9.97
C TYR A 552 -17.13 -11.64 -10.97
N ARG A 553 -16.34 -11.80 -12.03
CA ARG A 553 -16.57 -12.84 -13.03
C ARG A 553 -16.29 -14.22 -12.44
N ASN A 554 -17.19 -15.18 -12.67
CA ASN A 554 -17.05 -16.56 -12.19
C ASN A 554 -15.88 -17.33 -12.83
N LYS A 555 -15.38 -16.87 -13.98
CA LYS A 555 -14.29 -17.50 -14.72
C LYS A 555 -13.31 -16.43 -15.17
N GLN A 556 -12.01 -16.73 -15.07
CA GLN A 556 -10.95 -15.91 -15.65
C GLN A 556 -11.05 -15.93 -17.19
N LYS A 557 -10.46 -14.92 -17.84
CA LYS A 557 -10.37 -14.86 -19.30
C LYS A 557 -9.55 -16.02 -19.88
N PRO A 558 -9.76 -16.42 -21.15
CA PRO A 558 -9.07 -17.57 -21.74
C PRO A 558 -7.54 -17.46 -21.78
N ASN A 559 -7.01 -16.25 -21.87
CA ASN A 559 -5.59 -15.95 -21.93
C ASN A 559 -4.92 -15.89 -20.54
N ALA A 560 -5.70 -15.80 -19.46
CA ALA A 560 -5.17 -15.82 -18.11
C ALA A 560 -4.57 -17.20 -17.78
N PRO A 561 -3.43 -17.25 -17.06
CA PRO A 561 -2.92 -18.51 -16.55
C PRO A 561 -3.95 -19.13 -15.62
N LYS A 562 -4.09 -20.45 -15.68
CA LYS A 562 -4.84 -21.20 -14.68
C LYS A 562 -3.84 -21.77 -13.70
N ILE A 563 -4.16 -21.65 -12.42
CA ILE A 563 -3.35 -22.21 -11.35
C ILE A 563 -4.21 -23.19 -10.57
N TYR A 564 -3.69 -24.39 -10.37
CA TYR A 564 -4.29 -25.41 -9.51
C TYR A 564 -3.33 -25.75 -8.38
N THR A 565 -3.79 -25.56 -7.15
CA THR A 565 -3.02 -25.83 -5.94
C THR A 565 -3.60 -26.98 -5.15
N PHE A 566 -2.76 -27.89 -4.66
CA PHE A 566 -3.15 -28.91 -3.69
C PHE A 566 -1.94 -29.37 -2.88
N ASN A 567 -2.21 -29.98 -1.73
CA ASN A 567 -1.16 -30.43 -0.82
C ASN A 567 -0.94 -31.94 -0.94
N ILE A 568 0.32 -32.35 -0.81
CA ILE A 568 0.75 -33.75 -0.71
C ILE A 568 1.52 -33.96 0.60
N PRO A 569 1.57 -35.18 1.17
CA PRO A 569 2.43 -35.46 2.31
C PRO A 569 3.91 -35.28 1.93
N LYS A 570 4.73 -34.81 2.88
CA LYS A 570 6.16 -34.52 2.67
C LYS A 570 6.95 -35.71 2.09
N ASP A 571 6.62 -36.93 2.50
CA ASP A 571 7.27 -38.16 2.02
C ASP A 571 7.18 -38.36 0.50
N PHE A 572 6.16 -37.77 -0.15
CA PHE A 572 5.95 -37.88 -1.59
C PHE A 572 6.67 -36.79 -2.41
N ILE A 573 7.19 -35.73 -1.78
CA ILE A 573 7.88 -34.65 -2.50
C ILE A 573 9.04 -35.21 -3.34
N GLY A 574 9.87 -36.06 -2.75
CA GLY A 574 11.00 -36.69 -3.44
C GLY A 574 10.56 -37.58 -4.61
N ALA A 575 9.42 -38.27 -4.48
CA ALA A 575 8.88 -39.13 -5.54
C ALA A 575 8.34 -38.31 -6.74
N VAL A 576 7.69 -37.17 -6.47
CA VAL A 576 7.17 -36.28 -7.52
C VAL A 576 8.31 -35.57 -8.26
N ILE A 577 9.35 -35.12 -7.56
CA ILE A 577 10.55 -34.51 -8.17
C ILE A 577 11.33 -35.58 -8.97
N GLY A 578 11.54 -36.74 -8.37
CA GLY A 578 12.35 -37.82 -8.92
C GLY A 578 13.86 -37.53 -8.89
N PRO A 579 14.71 -38.52 -9.24
CA PRO A 579 16.16 -38.36 -9.23
C PRO A 579 16.60 -37.24 -10.19
N GLY A 580 17.26 -36.21 -9.66
CA GLY A 580 17.71 -35.06 -10.43
C GLY A 580 16.60 -34.19 -11.02
N GLY A 581 15.35 -34.30 -10.54
CA GLY A 581 14.21 -33.57 -11.10
C GLY A 581 13.64 -34.18 -12.38
N LYS A 582 14.06 -35.39 -12.76
CA LYS A 582 13.66 -36.01 -14.04
C LYS A 582 12.16 -36.22 -14.16
N VAL A 583 11.48 -36.65 -13.09
CA VAL A 583 10.04 -36.97 -13.13
C VAL A 583 9.22 -35.70 -13.27
N ILE A 584 9.50 -34.67 -12.46
CA ILE A 584 8.79 -33.39 -12.55
C ILE A 584 9.05 -32.69 -13.90
N GLN A 585 10.28 -32.76 -14.43
CA GLN A 585 10.59 -32.22 -15.76
C GLN A 585 9.86 -32.97 -16.89
N GLU A 586 9.77 -34.29 -16.80
CA GLU A 586 9.01 -35.10 -17.76
C GLU A 586 7.52 -34.72 -17.74
N ILE A 587 6.92 -34.63 -16.54
CA ILE A 587 5.51 -34.21 -16.41
C ILE A 587 5.33 -32.83 -17.06
N GLN A 588 6.12 -31.84 -16.64
CA GLN A 588 6.05 -30.47 -17.16
C GLN A 588 6.18 -30.40 -18.68
N SER A 589 7.13 -31.14 -19.26
CA SER A 589 7.37 -31.20 -20.70
C SER A 589 6.21 -31.84 -21.46
N CYS A 590 5.69 -32.98 -20.97
CA CYS A 590 4.58 -33.68 -21.62
C CYS A 590 3.26 -32.91 -21.53
N THR A 591 3.02 -32.22 -20.42
CA THR A 591 1.76 -31.50 -20.18
C THR A 591 1.83 -30.02 -20.49
N ASP A 592 2.99 -29.48 -20.89
CA ASP A 592 3.15 -28.05 -21.20
C ASP A 592 2.64 -27.18 -20.02
N THR A 593 3.04 -27.58 -18.82
CA THR A 593 2.70 -26.94 -17.54
C THR A 593 3.95 -26.63 -16.76
N SER A 594 3.92 -25.62 -15.91
CA SER A 594 4.93 -25.41 -14.88
C SER A 594 4.43 -25.99 -13.55
N ILE A 595 5.29 -26.73 -12.85
CA ILE A 595 4.95 -27.34 -11.56
C ILE A 595 5.96 -26.84 -10.54
N LEU A 596 5.47 -26.18 -9.50
CA LEU A 596 6.25 -25.70 -8.37
C LEU A 596 5.85 -26.49 -7.13
N ILE A 597 6.84 -26.82 -6.31
CA ILE A 597 6.63 -27.55 -5.07
C ILE A 597 7.32 -26.78 -3.95
N GLU A 598 6.52 -26.32 -2.99
CA GLU A 598 7.01 -25.67 -1.77
C GLU A 598 6.80 -26.60 -0.57
N GLU A 599 7.83 -26.74 0.24
CA GLU A 599 7.72 -27.47 1.51
C GLU A 599 7.13 -26.54 2.58
N LYS A 600 6.00 -26.94 3.18
CA LYS A 600 5.31 -26.23 4.25
C LYS A 600 5.03 -27.17 5.42
N GLY A 601 5.96 -27.19 6.37
CA GLY A 601 5.90 -28.10 7.52
C GLY A 601 5.98 -29.57 7.06
N ASP A 602 4.95 -30.36 7.38
CA ASP A 602 4.87 -31.78 7.02
C ASP A 602 4.14 -32.05 5.69
N MET A 603 3.86 -31.00 4.91
CA MET A 603 3.18 -31.08 3.62
C MET A 603 4.00 -30.40 2.52
N GLY A 604 3.90 -30.91 1.30
CA GLY A 604 4.34 -30.22 0.08
C GLY A 604 3.15 -29.56 -0.60
N ALA A 605 3.17 -28.23 -0.73
CA ALA A 605 2.19 -27.49 -1.53
C ALA A 605 2.62 -27.53 -2.99
N ILE A 606 1.81 -28.14 -3.84
CA ILE A 606 2.04 -28.20 -5.29
C ILE A 606 1.20 -27.13 -5.97
N GLU A 607 1.85 -26.34 -6.81
CA GLU A 607 1.24 -25.36 -7.70
C GLU A 607 1.46 -25.80 -9.15
N ILE A 608 0.38 -26.03 -9.89
CA ILE A 608 0.44 -26.38 -11.32
C ILE A 608 -0.13 -25.22 -12.12
N ILE A 609 0.69 -24.69 -13.03
CA ILE A 609 0.38 -23.53 -13.86
C ILE A 609 0.31 -23.96 -15.32
N GLY A 610 -0.71 -23.50 -16.05
CA GLY A 610 -0.88 -23.80 -17.46
C GLY A 610 -2.05 -23.06 -18.09
N LYS A 611 -2.13 -23.09 -19.43
CA LYS A 611 -3.20 -22.43 -20.21
C LYS A 611 -4.33 -23.40 -20.57
N ASP A 612 -3.96 -24.64 -20.92
CA ASP A 612 -4.88 -25.71 -21.31
C ASP A 612 -5.35 -26.54 -20.10
N TYR A 613 -6.66 -26.58 -19.90
CA TYR A 613 -7.28 -27.33 -18.81
C TYR A 613 -7.09 -28.85 -18.96
N GLN A 614 -7.09 -29.38 -20.18
CA GLN A 614 -6.95 -30.83 -20.40
C GLN A 614 -5.55 -31.30 -20.05
N LYS A 615 -4.51 -30.60 -20.53
CA LYS A 615 -3.13 -30.93 -20.20
C LYS A 615 -2.85 -30.74 -18.70
N MET A 616 -3.40 -29.69 -18.09
CA MET A 616 -3.30 -29.48 -16.65
C MET A 616 -3.95 -30.62 -15.85
N LYS A 617 -5.12 -31.10 -16.28
CA LYS A 617 -5.77 -32.26 -15.67
C LYS A 617 -4.92 -33.53 -15.76
N GLN A 618 -4.21 -33.72 -16.88
CA GLN A 618 -3.25 -34.83 -17.02
C GLN A 618 -2.08 -34.69 -16.03
N ALA A 619 -1.54 -33.49 -15.86
CA ALA A 619 -0.49 -33.22 -14.87
C ALA A 619 -0.98 -33.52 -13.44
N ILE A 620 -2.17 -33.01 -13.07
CA ILE A 620 -2.80 -33.26 -11.77
C ILE A 620 -2.98 -34.77 -11.53
N ASN A 621 -3.52 -35.50 -12.50
CA ASN A 621 -3.75 -36.93 -12.36
C ASN A 621 -2.44 -37.69 -12.21
N ARG A 622 -1.41 -37.34 -12.98
CA ARG A 622 -0.10 -38.01 -12.92
C ARG A 622 0.58 -37.79 -11.56
N ILE A 623 0.45 -36.60 -10.98
CA ILE A 623 0.95 -36.36 -9.62
C ILE A 623 0.11 -37.12 -8.59
N LYS A 624 -1.23 -37.09 -8.70
CA LYS A 624 -2.12 -37.84 -7.79
C LYS A 624 -1.88 -39.35 -7.82
N GLU A 625 -1.51 -39.90 -8.97
CA GLU A 625 -1.10 -41.31 -9.11
C GLU A 625 0.18 -41.60 -8.31
N ILE A 626 1.18 -40.71 -8.40
CA ILE A 626 2.45 -40.83 -7.65
C ILE A 626 2.21 -40.68 -6.14
N THR A 627 1.34 -39.75 -5.75
CA THR A 627 1.05 -39.46 -4.34
C THR A 627 -0.13 -40.24 -3.79
N PHE A 628 -0.48 -41.35 -4.43
CA PHE A 628 -1.64 -42.14 -4.02
C PHE A 628 -1.35 -42.85 -2.70
N VAL A 629 -2.10 -42.47 -1.67
CA VAL A 629 -2.15 -43.18 -0.38
C VAL A 629 -3.50 -43.88 -0.25
N PRO A 630 -3.53 -45.21 -0.10
CA PRO A 630 -4.78 -45.93 0.05
C PRO A 630 -5.35 -45.80 1.47
N GLU A 631 -6.62 -45.42 1.52
CA GLU A 631 -7.43 -45.31 2.74
C GLU A 631 -7.94 -46.67 3.21
N ILE A 632 -7.80 -46.95 4.51
CA ILE A 632 -8.28 -48.20 5.13
C ILE A 632 -9.79 -48.30 4.96
N GLY A 633 -10.26 -49.46 4.52
CA GLY A 633 -11.66 -49.77 4.32
C GLY A 633 -12.23 -49.37 2.95
N LYS A 634 -11.47 -48.65 2.12
CA LYS A 634 -11.89 -48.29 0.77
C LYS A 634 -11.68 -49.44 -0.22
N ILE A 635 -12.57 -49.49 -1.21
CA ILE A 635 -12.58 -50.50 -2.27
C ILE A 635 -11.87 -49.92 -3.49
N TYR A 636 -10.91 -50.66 -4.04
CA TYR A 636 -10.13 -50.29 -5.20
C TYR A 636 -10.27 -51.34 -6.30
N LYS A 637 -10.26 -50.89 -7.56
CA LYS A 637 -10.09 -51.78 -8.71
C LYS A 637 -8.60 -52.03 -8.87
N ALA A 638 -8.17 -53.26 -8.65
CA ALA A 638 -6.78 -53.67 -8.68
C ALA A 638 -6.51 -54.60 -9.87
N LYS A 639 -5.38 -54.40 -10.54
CA LYS A 639 -4.94 -55.26 -11.63
C LYS A 639 -3.99 -56.35 -11.11
N VAL A 640 -4.25 -57.61 -11.42
CA VAL A 640 -3.37 -58.72 -11.05
C VAL A 640 -2.06 -58.64 -11.84
N LYS A 641 -0.92 -58.46 -11.14
CA LYS A 641 0.41 -58.35 -11.75
C LYS A 641 1.14 -59.68 -11.78
N SER A 642 1.12 -60.39 -10.65
CA SER A 642 1.74 -61.69 -10.53
C SER A 642 0.99 -62.56 -9.53
N ILE A 643 1.06 -63.87 -9.74
CA ILE A 643 0.45 -64.88 -8.88
C ILE A 643 1.60 -65.72 -8.29
N LYS A 644 1.49 -66.03 -7.00
CA LYS A 644 2.39 -66.92 -6.25
C LYS A 644 1.53 -67.90 -5.44
N ASP A 645 2.11 -69.00 -5.01
CA ASP A 645 1.38 -70.08 -4.30
C ASP A 645 0.62 -69.61 -3.04
N PHE A 646 1.07 -68.52 -2.40
CA PHE A 646 0.47 -67.97 -1.19
C PHE A 646 -0.46 -66.75 -1.42
N GLY A 647 -0.54 -66.22 -2.64
CA GLY A 647 -1.39 -65.06 -2.94
C GLY A 647 -1.11 -64.40 -4.29
N ALA A 648 -1.92 -63.40 -4.63
CA ALA A 648 -1.75 -62.58 -5.82
C ALA A 648 -1.24 -61.18 -5.45
N PHE A 649 -0.23 -60.69 -6.17
CA PHE A 649 0.16 -59.28 -6.10
C PHE A 649 -0.71 -58.48 -7.05
N VAL A 650 -1.44 -57.53 -6.49
CA VAL A 650 -2.39 -56.69 -7.23
C VAL A 650 -2.01 -55.23 -7.10
N GLU A 651 -2.04 -54.53 -8.23
CA GLU A 651 -1.71 -53.10 -8.33
C GLU A 651 -3.00 -52.29 -8.18
N ILE A 652 -3.13 -51.53 -7.10
CA ILE A 652 -4.31 -50.68 -6.80
C ILE A 652 -4.17 -49.27 -7.37
N SER A 653 -2.95 -48.82 -7.60
CA SER A 653 -2.58 -47.60 -8.31
C SER A 653 -1.18 -47.82 -8.90
N LYS A 654 -0.80 -47.03 -9.90
CA LYS A 654 0.48 -47.18 -10.62
C LYS A 654 1.67 -47.18 -9.65
N GLY A 655 2.36 -48.32 -9.52
CA GLY A 655 3.49 -48.50 -8.60
C GLY A 655 3.13 -48.80 -7.14
N VAL A 656 1.83 -48.90 -6.80
CA VAL A 656 1.34 -49.28 -5.46
C VAL A 656 0.76 -50.69 -5.53
N GLU A 657 1.57 -51.66 -5.11
CA GLU A 657 1.23 -53.08 -5.10
C GLU A 657 0.92 -53.57 -3.68
N GLY A 658 -0.13 -54.38 -3.55
CA GLY A 658 -0.49 -55.05 -2.31
C GLY A 658 -0.65 -56.56 -2.49
N LEU A 659 -0.49 -57.28 -1.39
CA LEU A 659 -0.69 -58.73 -1.38
C LEU A 659 -2.16 -59.05 -1.08
N LEU A 660 -2.81 -59.69 -2.03
CA LEU A 660 -4.08 -60.38 -1.83
C LEU A 660 -3.77 -61.84 -1.45
N HIS A 661 -3.79 -62.12 -0.14
CA HIS A 661 -3.51 -63.46 0.37
C HIS A 661 -4.57 -64.47 -0.08
N ILE A 662 -4.19 -65.73 -0.29
CA ILE A 662 -5.11 -66.79 -0.79
C ILE A 662 -6.39 -66.92 0.06
N SER A 663 -6.29 -66.72 1.38
CA SER A 663 -7.42 -66.77 2.32
C SER A 663 -8.39 -65.59 2.21
N GLU A 664 -8.00 -64.52 1.52
CA GLU A 664 -8.72 -63.26 1.37
C GLU A 664 -9.30 -63.07 -0.05
N ILE A 665 -9.15 -64.06 -0.94
CA ILE A 665 -9.71 -64.03 -2.31
C ILE A 665 -11.23 -64.29 -2.29
N GLY A 666 -11.69 -65.28 -1.52
CA GLY A 666 -13.09 -65.69 -1.46
C GLY A 666 -13.41 -66.52 -0.22
N TRP A 667 -14.66 -66.97 -0.10
CA TRP A 667 -15.12 -67.82 1.02
C TRP A 667 -14.88 -69.32 0.77
N LYS A 668 -14.65 -69.73 -0.48
CA LYS A 668 -14.30 -71.12 -0.84
C LYS A 668 -12.82 -71.37 -0.57
N ARG A 669 -12.47 -72.60 -0.17
CA ARG A 669 -11.08 -73.02 0.00
C ARG A 669 -10.51 -73.36 -1.38
N LEU A 670 -9.60 -72.51 -1.86
CA LEU A 670 -8.92 -72.70 -3.14
C LEU A 670 -7.67 -73.56 -2.94
N ASN A 671 -7.44 -74.51 -3.84
CA ASN A 671 -6.20 -75.29 -3.88
C ASN A 671 -5.13 -74.57 -4.74
N ASN A 672 -5.55 -73.92 -5.84
CA ASN A 672 -4.71 -73.07 -6.68
C ASN A 672 -5.40 -71.71 -6.93
N ILE A 673 -4.63 -70.63 -6.92
CA ILE A 673 -5.13 -69.26 -7.14
C ILE A 673 -5.53 -69.03 -8.61
N GLU A 674 -4.90 -69.74 -9.53
CA GLU A 674 -5.18 -69.70 -10.97
C GLU A 674 -6.59 -70.19 -11.33
N GLU A 675 -7.30 -70.84 -10.40
CA GLU A 675 -8.70 -71.22 -10.57
C GLU A 675 -9.66 -70.01 -10.56
N GLU A 676 -9.26 -68.88 -9.95
CA GLU A 676 -10.15 -67.74 -9.72
C GLU A 676 -9.56 -66.38 -10.14
N LEU A 677 -8.25 -66.31 -10.42
CA LEU A 677 -7.56 -65.09 -10.85
C LEU A 677 -6.56 -65.40 -11.96
N ASN A 678 -6.59 -64.64 -13.05
CA ASN A 678 -5.56 -64.66 -14.08
C ASN A 678 -4.70 -63.40 -14.02
N ILE A 679 -3.45 -63.51 -14.49
CA ILE A 679 -2.57 -62.35 -14.65
C ILE A 679 -3.23 -61.38 -15.65
N GLY A 680 -3.39 -60.12 -15.23
CA GLY A 680 -4.04 -59.08 -16.02
C GLY A 680 -5.49 -58.78 -15.63
N ASP A 681 -6.14 -59.64 -14.83
CA ASP A 681 -7.52 -59.43 -14.39
C ASP A 681 -7.67 -58.16 -13.54
N ILE A 682 -8.81 -57.48 -13.71
CA ILE A 682 -9.20 -56.32 -12.89
C ILE A 682 -10.24 -56.78 -11.87
N ILE A 683 -9.87 -56.77 -10.60
CA ILE A 683 -10.72 -57.22 -9.49
C ILE A 683 -10.94 -56.11 -8.46
N GLU A 684 -12.07 -56.15 -7.76
CA GLU A 684 -12.33 -55.23 -6.64
C GLU A 684 -11.75 -55.80 -5.35
N VAL A 685 -10.97 -54.99 -4.64
CA VAL A 685 -10.32 -55.37 -3.37
C VAL A 685 -10.47 -54.24 -2.35
N LYS A 686 -10.73 -54.60 -1.09
CA LYS A 686 -10.79 -53.67 0.04
C LYS A 686 -9.42 -53.58 0.71
N PHE A 687 -8.94 -52.36 0.96
CA PHE A 687 -7.71 -52.17 1.72
C PHE A 687 -7.95 -52.36 3.21
N MET A 688 -7.22 -53.30 3.82
CA MET A 688 -7.38 -53.70 5.22
C MET A 688 -6.31 -53.10 6.14
N GLY A 689 -5.43 -52.25 5.60
CA GLY A 689 -4.30 -51.65 6.33
C GLY A 689 -2.96 -52.27 5.96
N ILE A 690 -1.93 -51.90 6.73
CA ILE A 690 -0.55 -52.38 6.58
C ILE A 690 -0.27 -53.40 7.68
N ASP A 691 0.34 -54.53 7.33
CA ASP A 691 0.78 -55.54 8.30
C ASP A 691 1.98 -55.02 9.10
N GLU A 692 1.83 -54.91 10.42
CA GLU A 692 2.85 -54.37 11.33
C GLU A 692 4.18 -55.14 11.28
N LYS A 693 4.17 -56.44 10.95
CA LYS A 693 5.39 -57.27 10.90
C LYS A 693 6.18 -57.10 9.61
N ASN A 694 5.50 -56.93 8.48
CA ASN A 694 6.11 -56.98 7.16
C ASN A 694 6.08 -55.64 6.42
N LYS A 695 5.43 -54.61 6.98
CA LYS A 695 5.15 -53.32 6.33
C LYS A 695 4.50 -53.43 4.94
N LYS A 696 3.85 -54.56 4.64
CA LYS A 696 3.20 -54.84 3.35
C LYS A 696 1.71 -54.55 3.45
N MET A 697 1.15 -54.11 2.32
CA MET A 697 -0.26 -53.77 2.20
C MET A 697 -1.13 -55.03 2.19
N LYS A 698 -2.14 -55.08 3.06
CA LYS A 698 -3.09 -56.19 3.14
C LYS A 698 -4.37 -55.84 2.39
N LEU A 699 -4.71 -56.62 1.38
CA LEU A 699 -5.90 -56.44 0.55
C LEU A 699 -6.85 -57.64 0.75
N SER A 700 -8.16 -57.41 0.69
CA SER A 700 -9.17 -58.47 0.79
C SER A 700 -10.30 -58.29 -0.22
N ARG A 701 -10.56 -59.33 -1.01
CA ARG A 701 -11.71 -59.46 -1.90
C ARG A 701 -12.88 -60.16 -1.19
N LYS A 702 -12.58 -61.06 -0.27
CA LYS A 702 -13.53 -61.83 0.55
C LYS A 702 -14.53 -60.98 1.31
N VAL A 703 -14.09 -59.84 1.88
CA VAL A 703 -14.95 -58.93 2.65
C VAL A 703 -16.03 -58.26 1.79
N LEU A 704 -15.88 -58.28 0.46
CA LEU A 704 -16.87 -57.73 -0.48
C LEU A 704 -18.02 -58.70 -0.76
N PHE A 705 -17.80 -60.00 -0.53
CA PHE A 705 -18.82 -61.01 -0.77
C PHE A 705 -19.61 -61.28 0.52
N PRO A 706 -20.96 -61.37 0.44
CA PRO A 706 -21.78 -61.71 1.59
C PRO A 706 -21.29 -63.03 2.18
N ARG A 707 -21.09 -63.04 3.51
CA ARG A 707 -20.67 -64.24 4.22
C ARG A 707 -21.70 -65.35 3.96
N PRO A 708 -21.28 -66.51 3.42
CA PRO A 708 -22.19 -67.63 3.24
C PRO A 708 -22.85 -67.92 4.58
N LYS A 709 -24.19 -67.98 4.61
CA LYS A 709 -24.90 -68.54 5.75
C LYS A 709 -24.49 -70.01 5.79
N ASN A 710 -23.78 -70.41 6.85
CA ASN A 710 -23.66 -71.82 7.17
C ASN A 710 -25.04 -72.43 7.32
#